data_AF-A0A3M6TAX7-F1
#
_entry.id   AF-A0A3M6TAX7-F1
#
_cell.length_a   1.000
_cell.length_b   1.000
_cell.length_c   1.000
_cell.angle_alpha   90.00
_cell.angle_beta   90.00
_cell.angle_gamma   90.00
#
_symmetry.space_group_name_H-M   'P 1'
#
loop_
_entity.id
_entity.type
_entity.pdbx_description
1 polymer ?
#
loop_
_entity_poly.entity_id
_entity_poly.type
_entity_poly.pdbx_seq_one_letter_code
_entity_poly.pdbx_strand_id
1 'polypeptide(L)'
;RECISVHVGQAGVQIGNACWELYCLEHGIQPDGQMPSDKTIGGGDDSFNTFFSETGAGKHVPRAVFVDLEPTVADQCTGLQGFLIFHSFGGGTGSGFTSLLMERLSVDYGKKSKLEFSIYPAPQIATAVVEPYNSILTTHTTLEHSDCAFMVDNEAIYDICRRNLDIERPTYTNLNRLIGQIVSSITASLRFDGALNVDLTEFQTNLVPYPRIHFPLATYAPVISAEKAYHEQLSVAEITNACFEPANQMVKCDPRHGKYMACCLLYRGDVVPKDVNAAIATIKTKRTIQFVDWCPTGFKVGINYQPPTVVPGGDLAKVQRAVCMLSNTTAIAEAWARLDHKFDLMYAKRAFVHWYVGEGMEEGEFSEAREDLAALEKDYEEVGVDSVDAEGDVDVIVTIYNRELFLIWSHLCSSVTCRRRDHLFPASVFLSSLPLNSIPSEMRECISIHVGQAGCQIGNACWELYCLEHGIQPDGQMPSDKTIGGGDDSFNTFFSETGAGKHVPRAVFVDLEPTVVDEVRTGTYRQLFHPEQLITGKEDAANNYARGHYTVGKEMIDAVLDRIRKLADQCTGLQGFLIFHSFGGGTGSGFTSLLLERLSVDYGKKSKLEFSIYPAPQIATAVVEPYNSILTTHTTLEHSDCAFMVDNEAIYDICRRNLDIERPTYTNLNRLIGQIVSSITASLRFDGALNVDLTEFQTNLVPYPRIHFPLATYAPVISAEKAYHEQLTVAEITNMCFEPANQMVKCDPRHGKYMACCLLYRGDVVPKDVNAAIATIKTKRTIQFVDWCPTGFKVGINYQPPTVVPGGDLAKVQRAVCMLSNTTAIAEAWARLDHKFDLMYAKRAFVHWYVGEGMEEGEFSEAREDLAALEKDYEEVGVDSIDDEGEDEGDEY
;
A
#
# COMPACT_ATOMS: atom_id res chain seq x y z
N ARG A 1 -31.19 -19.51 -11.15
CA ARG A 1 -30.65 -18.17 -11.44
C ARG A 1 -29.72 -17.74 -10.30
N GLU A 2 -28.89 -18.62 -9.76
CA GLU A 2 -28.14 -18.31 -8.53
C GLU A 2 -26.81 -17.64 -8.89
N CYS A 3 -26.41 -16.60 -8.19
CA CYS A 3 -25.13 -15.91 -8.39
C CYS A 3 -24.32 -15.92 -7.09
N ILE A 4 -22.99 -16.01 -7.21
CA ILE A 4 -22.08 -15.88 -6.06
C ILE A 4 -21.31 -14.57 -6.22
N SER A 5 -21.36 -13.70 -5.20
CA SER A 5 -20.49 -12.53 -5.16
C SER A 5 -19.24 -12.83 -4.33
N VAL A 6 -18.07 -12.57 -4.89
CA VAL A 6 -16.77 -12.72 -4.22
C VAL A 6 -16.15 -11.33 -4.06
N HIS A 7 -15.82 -10.96 -2.83
CA HIS A 7 -15.24 -9.67 -2.49
C HIS A 7 -13.81 -9.89 -1.97
N VAL A 8 -12.81 -9.38 -2.70
CA VAL A 8 -11.39 -9.67 -2.41
C VAL A 8 -10.66 -8.40 -1.99
N GLY A 9 -9.90 -8.51 -0.88
CA GLY A 9 -9.08 -7.43 -0.35
C GLY A 9 -9.87 -6.26 0.27
N GLN A 10 -9.16 -5.31 0.88
CA GLN A 10 -9.77 -4.22 1.64
C GLN A 10 -10.81 -3.43 0.83
N ALA A 11 -10.49 -3.05 -0.41
CA ALA A 11 -11.40 -2.30 -1.27
C ALA A 11 -12.63 -3.12 -1.69
N GLY A 12 -12.43 -4.40 -2.06
CA GLY A 12 -13.51 -5.31 -2.43
C GLY A 12 -14.49 -5.55 -1.28
N VAL A 13 -13.98 -5.74 -0.06
CA VAL A 13 -14.78 -5.93 1.16
C VAL A 13 -15.57 -4.67 1.52
N GLN A 14 -14.95 -3.49 1.45
CA GLN A 14 -15.65 -2.22 1.74
C GLN A 14 -16.78 -1.93 0.74
N ILE A 15 -16.54 -2.19 -0.55
CA ILE A 15 -17.60 -2.10 -1.57
C ILE A 15 -18.68 -3.13 -1.31
N GLY A 16 -18.30 -4.37 -1.01
CA GLY A 16 -19.24 -5.44 -0.69
C GLY A 16 -20.18 -5.04 0.44
N ASN A 17 -19.65 -4.47 1.52
CA ASN A 17 -20.46 -3.97 2.64
C ASN A 17 -21.47 -2.89 2.18
N ALA A 18 -21.04 -1.92 1.37
CA ALA A 18 -21.94 -0.88 0.85
C ALA A 18 -23.01 -1.45 -0.10
N CYS A 19 -22.66 -2.41 -0.96
CA CYS A 19 -23.59 -3.10 -1.85
C CYS A 19 -24.64 -3.90 -1.08
N TRP A 20 -24.21 -4.69 -0.09
CA TRP A 20 -25.10 -5.55 0.68
C TRP A 20 -26.01 -4.76 1.62
N GLU A 21 -25.54 -3.62 2.17
CA GLU A 21 -26.38 -2.68 2.90
C GLU A 21 -27.56 -2.21 2.02
N LEU A 22 -27.29 -1.82 0.77
CA LEU A 22 -28.33 -1.42 -0.18
C LEU A 22 -29.26 -2.57 -0.55
N TYR A 23 -28.74 -3.78 -0.78
CA TYR A 23 -29.56 -4.94 -1.14
C TYR A 23 -30.52 -5.30 0.00
N CYS A 24 -30.03 -5.31 1.24
CA CYS A 24 -30.87 -5.54 2.42
C CYS A 24 -31.95 -4.47 2.56
N LEU A 25 -31.62 -3.19 2.37
CA LEU A 25 -32.58 -2.10 2.42
C LEU A 25 -33.65 -2.20 1.32
N GLU A 26 -33.28 -2.53 0.08
CA GLU A 26 -34.21 -2.68 -1.04
C GLU A 26 -35.20 -3.83 -0.84
N HIS A 27 -34.75 -4.96 -0.25
CA HIS A 27 -35.61 -6.09 0.07
C HIS A 27 -36.31 -5.96 1.44
N GLY A 28 -35.96 -4.95 2.24
CA GLY A 28 -36.53 -4.70 3.57
C GLY A 28 -36.08 -5.71 4.63
N ILE A 29 -34.88 -6.28 4.47
CA ILE A 29 -34.25 -7.20 5.43
C ILE A 29 -33.63 -6.37 6.56
N GLN A 30 -33.96 -6.72 7.80
CA GLN A 30 -33.40 -6.06 8.98
C GLN A 30 -31.93 -6.49 9.19
N PRO A 31 -31.12 -5.70 9.92
CA PRO A 31 -29.71 -6.03 10.19
C PRO A 31 -29.47 -7.39 10.86
N ASP A 32 -30.50 -7.97 11.50
CA ASP A 32 -30.46 -9.28 12.14
C ASP A 32 -30.77 -10.47 11.18
N GLY A 33 -31.01 -10.16 9.90
CA GLY A 33 -31.34 -11.10 8.83
C GLY A 33 -32.81 -11.53 8.80
N GLN A 34 -33.69 -10.88 9.58
CA GLN A 34 -35.12 -11.18 9.61
C GLN A 34 -35.91 -10.24 8.69
N MET A 35 -36.98 -10.76 8.09
CA MET A 35 -37.97 -9.95 7.38
C MET A 35 -39.06 -9.46 8.35
N PRO A 36 -39.58 -8.22 8.19
CA PRO A 36 -40.72 -7.73 8.95
C PRO A 36 -41.94 -8.64 8.76
N SER A 37 -42.66 -8.93 9.85
CA SER A 37 -43.81 -9.86 9.91
C SER A 37 -44.98 -9.54 8.97
N ASP A 38 -45.03 -8.34 8.39
CA ASP A 38 -46.09 -7.88 7.50
C ASP A 38 -45.81 -8.10 6.00
N LYS A 39 -44.63 -8.62 5.62
CA LYS A 39 -44.30 -8.97 4.23
C LYS A 39 -44.16 -10.48 4.08
N THR A 40 -45.27 -11.19 3.91
CA THR A 40 -45.22 -12.55 3.33
C THR A 40 -44.94 -12.43 1.84
N ILE A 41 -43.73 -12.79 1.40
CA ILE A 41 -43.47 -13.06 -0.02
C ILE A 41 -44.38 -14.24 -0.40
N GLY A 42 -45.42 -13.96 -1.19
CA GLY A 42 -46.26 -15.00 -1.76
C GLY A 42 -45.37 -15.96 -2.54
N GLY A 43 -45.46 -17.25 -2.23
CA GLY A 43 -44.58 -18.26 -2.81
C GLY A 43 -44.53 -18.20 -4.33
N GLY A 44 -43.32 -18.02 -4.88
CA GLY A 44 -43.08 -18.16 -6.31
C GLY A 44 -42.11 -17.17 -6.98
N ASP A 45 -41.57 -16.15 -6.31
CA ASP A 45 -40.62 -15.22 -6.97
C ASP A 45 -39.19 -15.78 -7.00
N ASP A 46 -38.84 -16.44 -8.12
CA ASP A 46 -37.51 -16.99 -8.44
C ASP A 46 -36.36 -15.95 -8.41
N SER A 47 -36.67 -14.65 -8.38
CA SER A 47 -35.70 -13.52 -8.39
C SER A 47 -35.07 -13.25 -7.02
N PHE A 48 -35.79 -13.52 -5.92
CA PHE A 48 -35.29 -13.28 -4.56
C PHE A 48 -34.20 -14.30 -4.15
N ASN A 49 -34.34 -15.55 -4.60
CA ASN A 49 -33.39 -16.64 -4.33
C ASN A 49 -32.06 -16.51 -5.10
N THR A 50 -31.93 -15.54 -6.00
CA THR A 50 -30.72 -15.33 -6.82
C THR A 50 -29.51 -14.91 -5.97
N PHE A 51 -29.72 -14.07 -4.95
CA PHE A 51 -28.65 -13.53 -4.10
C PHE A 51 -28.76 -13.93 -2.61
N PHE A 52 -29.91 -14.45 -2.16
CA PHE A 52 -30.11 -14.85 -0.76
C PHE A 52 -30.33 -16.37 -0.64
N SER A 53 -29.91 -16.96 0.48
CA SER A 53 -30.28 -18.32 0.90
C SER A 53 -31.06 -18.27 2.21
N GLU A 54 -32.11 -19.07 2.31
CA GLU A 54 -32.88 -19.22 3.55
C GLU A 54 -32.23 -20.32 4.42
N THR A 55 -31.84 -19.96 5.64
CA THR A 55 -31.36 -20.93 6.63
C THR A 55 -32.55 -21.64 7.28
N GLY A 56 -32.36 -22.86 7.80
CA GLY A 56 -33.43 -23.64 8.45
C GLY A 56 -34.10 -23.00 9.68
N ALA A 57 -33.64 -21.81 10.11
CA ALA A 57 -34.23 -21.00 11.18
C ALA A 57 -35.05 -19.79 10.66
N GLY A 58 -35.31 -19.69 9.34
CA GLY A 58 -36.06 -18.58 8.73
C GLY A 58 -35.25 -17.27 8.59
N LYS A 59 -33.93 -17.31 8.77
CA LYS A 59 -33.04 -16.17 8.49
C LYS A 59 -32.55 -16.23 7.04
N HIS A 60 -32.51 -15.07 6.39
CA HIS A 60 -32.01 -14.92 5.03
C HIS A 60 -30.56 -14.45 5.06
N VAL A 61 -29.66 -15.21 4.43
CA VAL A 61 -28.22 -14.95 4.42
C VAL A 61 -27.78 -14.64 2.99
N PRO A 62 -26.93 -13.62 2.76
CA PRO A 62 -26.40 -13.31 1.44
C PRO A 62 -25.50 -14.43 0.90
N ARG A 63 -25.58 -14.71 -0.41
CA ARG A 63 -24.66 -15.61 -1.14
C ARG A 63 -23.37 -14.86 -1.51
N ALA A 64 -22.66 -14.41 -0.49
CA ALA A 64 -21.41 -13.66 -0.62
C ALA A 64 -20.25 -14.40 0.04
N VAL A 65 -19.09 -14.35 -0.59
CA VAL A 65 -17.81 -14.72 0.01
C VAL A 65 -17.02 -13.44 0.18
N PHE A 66 -16.74 -13.08 1.43
CA PHE A 66 -15.78 -12.03 1.75
C PHE A 66 -14.45 -12.71 2.00
N VAL A 67 -13.49 -12.48 1.11
CA VAL A 67 -12.18 -13.10 1.19
C VAL A 67 -11.24 -12.11 1.86
N ASP A 68 -11.11 -12.29 3.16
CA ASP A 68 -9.97 -11.89 3.97
C ASP A 68 -9.59 -13.15 4.78
N LEU A 69 -8.79 -14.01 4.13
CA LEU A 69 -8.33 -15.34 4.57
C LEU A 69 -9.31 -16.18 5.44
N GLU A 70 -10.31 -16.82 4.82
CA GLU A 70 -10.79 -18.20 5.11
C GLU A 70 -11.99 -18.60 4.17
N PRO A 71 -12.09 -19.86 3.67
CA PRO A 71 -13.12 -20.25 2.70
C PRO A 71 -14.27 -21.08 3.31
N THR A 72 -15.53 -20.90 2.89
CA THR A 72 -16.60 -21.95 2.84
C THR A 72 -17.98 -21.43 2.39
N VAL A 73 -18.27 -21.34 1.07
CA VAL A 73 -19.69 -21.13 0.61
C VAL A 73 -20.06 -21.89 -0.68
N ALA A 74 -19.12 -22.50 -1.41
CA ALA A 74 -19.38 -23.03 -2.76
C ALA A 74 -20.35 -24.24 -2.82
N ASP A 75 -20.48 -25.03 -1.75
CA ASP A 75 -21.20 -26.32 -1.79
C ASP A 75 -22.75 -26.24 -1.70
N GLN A 76 -23.34 -25.04 -1.61
CA GLN A 76 -24.80 -24.89 -1.37
C GLN A 76 -25.64 -24.44 -2.59
N CYS A 77 -25.04 -24.33 -3.79
CA CYS A 77 -25.76 -23.86 -4.99
C CYS A 77 -26.23 -25.04 -5.87
N THR A 78 -27.51 -25.07 -6.26
CA THR A 78 -28.09 -26.13 -7.12
C THR A 78 -28.28 -25.68 -8.57
N GLY A 79 -28.08 -24.38 -8.87
CA GLY A 79 -28.28 -23.79 -10.21
C GLY A 79 -27.52 -22.48 -10.45
N LEU A 80 -26.18 -22.53 -10.29
CA LEU A 80 -25.25 -21.40 -10.48
C LEU A 80 -25.26 -20.86 -11.92
N GLN A 81 -25.49 -19.55 -12.09
CA GLN A 81 -25.43 -18.84 -13.36
C GLN A 81 -24.03 -18.23 -13.61
N GLY A 82 -23.38 -17.66 -12.59
CA GLY A 82 -22.09 -17.00 -12.74
C GLY A 82 -21.53 -16.42 -11.43
N PHE A 83 -20.35 -15.83 -11.52
CA PHE A 83 -19.62 -15.19 -10.42
C PHE A 83 -19.56 -13.66 -10.64
N LEU A 84 -19.76 -12.89 -9.56
CA LEU A 84 -19.51 -11.45 -9.52
C LEU A 84 -18.30 -11.19 -8.62
N ILE A 85 -17.21 -10.64 -9.15
CA ILE A 85 -15.96 -10.48 -8.40
C ILE A 85 -15.68 -8.99 -8.19
N PHE A 86 -15.43 -8.58 -6.96
CA PHE A 86 -15.15 -7.19 -6.58
C PHE A 86 -13.73 -7.08 -6.05
N HIS A 87 -12.88 -6.31 -6.72
CA HIS A 87 -11.48 -6.16 -6.35
C HIS A 87 -10.88 -4.84 -6.84
N SER A 88 -9.64 -4.56 -6.45
CA SER A 88 -8.85 -3.43 -6.93
C SER A 88 -7.68 -3.94 -7.76
N PHE A 89 -7.39 -3.29 -8.89
CA PHE A 89 -6.26 -3.62 -9.76
C PHE A 89 -4.90 -3.26 -9.12
N GLY A 90 -4.89 -2.31 -8.18
CA GLY A 90 -3.66 -1.76 -7.63
C GLY A 90 -3.14 -2.40 -6.33
N GLY A 91 -4.01 -3.00 -5.53
CA GLY A 91 -3.66 -3.51 -4.20
C GLY A 91 -3.15 -4.95 -4.24
N GLY A 92 -2.01 -5.27 -3.60
CA GLY A 92 -1.36 -6.58 -3.71
C GLY A 92 -2.26 -7.81 -3.49
N THR A 93 -3.14 -7.79 -2.48
CA THR A 93 -4.14 -8.87 -2.28
C THR A 93 -5.29 -8.80 -3.29
N GLY A 94 -5.72 -7.60 -3.65
CA GLY A 94 -6.83 -7.38 -4.59
C GLY A 94 -6.47 -7.75 -6.03
N SER A 95 -5.22 -7.57 -6.43
CA SER A 95 -4.67 -7.98 -7.72
C SER A 95 -4.28 -9.45 -7.71
N GLY A 96 -3.19 -9.79 -7.02
CA GLY A 96 -2.52 -11.09 -7.18
C GLY A 96 -3.37 -12.29 -6.76
N PHE A 97 -4.10 -12.20 -5.65
CA PHE A 97 -5.00 -13.29 -5.25
C PHE A 97 -6.20 -13.42 -6.21
N THR A 98 -6.73 -12.30 -6.72
CA THR A 98 -7.84 -12.34 -7.67
C THR A 98 -7.42 -12.97 -8.99
N SER A 99 -6.23 -12.65 -9.51
CA SER A 99 -5.65 -13.28 -10.70
C SER A 99 -5.61 -14.81 -10.54
N LEU A 100 -5.01 -15.29 -9.44
CA LEU A 100 -4.93 -16.73 -9.16
C LEU A 100 -6.32 -17.37 -8.96
N LEU A 101 -7.24 -16.67 -8.30
CA LEU A 101 -8.61 -17.14 -8.13
C LEU A 101 -9.32 -17.27 -9.48
N MET A 102 -9.10 -16.32 -10.39
CA MET A 102 -9.71 -16.30 -11.72
C MET A 102 -9.23 -17.44 -12.59
N GLU A 103 -7.93 -17.72 -12.61
CA GLU A 103 -7.35 -18.90 -13.26
C GLU A 103 -8.04 -20.19 -12.78
N ARG A 104 -8.14 -20.37 -11.46
CA ARG A 104 -8.76 -21.55 -10.86
C ARG A 104 -10.25 -21.66 -11.17
N LEU A 105 -10.99 -20.55 -11.07
CA LEU A 105 -12.40 -20.51 -11.45
C LEU A 105 -12.60 -20.79 -12.95
N SER A 106 -11.64 -20.43 -13.81
CA SER A 106 -11.70 -20.71 -15.25
C SER A 106 -11.52 -22.21 -15.52
N VAL A 107 -10.61 -22.86 -14.81
CA VAL A 107 -10.38 -24.31 -14.89
C VAL A 107 -11.60 -25.09 -14.38
N ASP A 108 -12.11 -24.73 -13.20
CA ASP A 108 -13.17 -25.52 -12.52
C ASP A 108 -14.57 -25.20 -13.06
N TYR A 109 -14.82 -23.95 -13.47
CA TYR A 109 -16.14 -23.44 -13.88
C TYR A 109 -16.15 -22.72 -15.23
N GLY A 110 -15.33 -23.15 -16.21
CA GLY A 110 -15.16 -22.45 -17.50
C GLY A 110 -16.40 -22.26 -18.40
N LYS A 111 -17.57 -22.80 -18.05
CA LYS A 111 -18.85 -22.54 -18.75
C LYS A 111 -19.74 -21.50 -18.06
N LYS A 112 -19.30 -20.94 -16.93
CA LYS A 112 -20.06 -19.98 -16.14
C LYS A 112 -19.49 -18.58 -16.35
N SER A 113 -20.37 -17.60 -16.52
CA SER A 113 -19.95 -16.22 -16.72
C SER A 113 -19.24 -15.66 -15.48
N LYS A 114 -18.09 -15.01 -15.67
CA LYS A 114 -17.39 -14.24 -14.63
C LYS A 114 -17.44 -12.77 -15.00
N LEU A 115 -18.13 -11.98 -14.18
CA LEU A 115 -18.15 -10.53 -14.32
C LEU A 115 -17.32 -9.90 -13.20
N GLU A 116 -16.41 -9.02 -13.57
CA GLU A 116 -15.56 -8.30 -12.62
C GLU A 116 -16.06 -6.86 -12.44
N PHE A 117 -15.99 -6.40 -11.20
CA PHE A 117 -16.13 -5.00 -10.81
C PHE A 117 -14.79 -4.55 -10.26
N SER A 118 -14.08 -3.78 -11.07
CA SER A 118 -12.66 -3.54 -10.90
C SER A 118 -12.42 -2.07 -10.65
N ILE A 119 -11.83 -1.76 -9.50
CA ILE A 119 -11.42 -0.40 -9.18
C ILE A 119 -10.07 -0.11 -9.81
N TYR A 120 -10.07 0.85 -10.72
CA TYR A 120 -8.89 1.37 -11.35
C TYR A 120 -8.10 2.26 -10.37
N PRO A 121 -6.78 2.09 -10.30
CA PRO A 121 -5.95 2.84 -9.38
C PRO A 121 -5.71 4.27 -9.86
N ALA A 122 -5.72 5.21 -8.91
CA ALA A 122 -5.56 6.63 -9.21
C ALA A 122 -4.40 7.25 -8.42
N PRO A 123 -3.47 7.96 -9.07
CA PRO A 123 -2.24 8.44 -8.43
C PRO A 123 -2.46 9.42 -7.27
N GLN A 124 -3.58 10.15 -7.22
CA GLN A 124 -3.85 11.07 -6.12
C GLN A 124 -4.32 10.37 -4.83
N ILE A 125 -4.83 9.14 -4.95
CA ILE A 125 -5.50 8.39 -3.88
C ILE A 125 -4.75 7.08 -3.57
N ALA A 126 -3.81 6.69 -4.43
CA ALA A 126 -2.93 5.53 -4.32
C ALA A 126 -2.25 5.42 -2.95
N THR A 127 -2.35 4.25 -2.32
CA THR A 127 -1.71 3.98 -1.02
C THR A 127 -0.35 3.29 -1.14
N ALA A 128 -0.03 2.73 -2.32
CA ALA A 128 1.18 1.95 -2.60
C ALA A 128 1.89 2.48 -3.86
N VAL A 129 3.23 2.46 -3.85
CA VAL A 129 4.07 2.95 -4.97
C VAL A 129 4.08 1.94 -6.14
N VAL A 130 3.95 0.64 -5.85
CA VAL A 130 3.98 -0.46 -6.83
C VAL A 130 2.64 -0.72 -7.55
N GLU A 131 1.68 0.19 -7.40
CA GLU A 131 0.34 0.07 -7.97
C GLU A 131 0.32 -0.13 -9.51
N PRO A 132 1.18 0.55 -10.30
CA PRO A 132 1.23 0.33 -11.74
C PRO A 132 1.59 -1.11 -12.12
N TYR A 133 2.60 -1.71 -11.47
CA TYR A 133 2.99 -3.11 -11.67
C TYR A 133 1.81 -4.06 -11.43
N ASN A 134 1.18 -3.93 -10.26
CA ASN A 134 0.04 -4.77 -9.90
C ASN A 134 -1.10 -4.68 -10.92
N SER A 135 -1.35 -3.48 -11.44
CA SER A 135 -2.45 -3.22 -12.37
C SER A 135 -2.22 -3.86 -13.73
N ILE A 136 -1.00 -3.78 -14.27
CA ILE A 136 -0.67 -4.39 -15.56
C ILE A 136 -0.69 -5.91 -15.46
N LEU A 137 -0.08 -6.48 -14.41
CA LEU A 137 -0.10 -7.92 -14.17
C LEU A 137 -1.54 -8.45 -13.99
N THR A 138 -2.40 -7.71 -13.28
CA THR A 138 -3.81 -8.08 -13.16
C THR A 138 -4.53 -8.01 -14.50
N THR A 139 -4.25 -6.96 -15.30
CA THR A 139 -4.89 -6.76 -16.60
C THR A 139 -4.57 -7.92 -17.55
N HIS A 140 -3.33 -8.41 -17.54
CA HIS A 140 -2.92 -9.60 -18.29
C HIS A 140 -3.78 -10.82 -17.93
N THR A 141 -3.98 -11.13 -16.65
CA THR A 141 -4.86 -12.24 -16.24
C THR A 141 -6.34 -11.98 -16.57
N THR A 142 -6.82 -10.76 -16.36
CA THR A 142 -8.21 -10.36 -16.68
C THR A 142 -8.50 -10.48 -18.18
N LEU A 143 -7.51 -10.23 -19.05
CA LEU A 143 -7.64 -10.38 -20.49
C LEU A 143 -7.95 -11.83 -20.90
N GLU A 144 -7.36 -12.81 -20.21
CA GLU A 144 -7.50 -14.22 -20.56
C GLU A 144 -8.72 -14.88 -19.88
N HIS A 145 -9.06 -14.47 -18.66
CA HIS A 145 -9.97 -15.25 -17.80
C HIS A 145 -11.29 -14.58 -17.44
N SER A 146 -11.43 -13.27 -17.67
CA SER A 146 -12.66 -12.52 -17.40
C SER A 146 -13.53 -12.43 -18.65
N ASP A 147 -14.84 -12.61 -18.50
CA ASP A 147 -15.78 -12.44 -19.62
C ASP A 147 -16.12 -10.95 -19.86
N CYS A 148 -16.09 -10.14 -18.79
CA CYS A 148 -16.35 -8.70 -18.83
C CYS A 148 -15.93 -8.05 -17.51
N ALA A 149 -15.17 -6.95 -17.60
CA ALA A 149 -14.67 -6.19 -16.45
C ALA A 149 -15.21 -4.76 -16.44
N PHE A 150 -16.08 -4.45 -15.48
CA PHE A 150 -16.62 -3.10 -15.29
C PHE A 150 -15.59 -2.22 -14.59
N MET A 151 -15.08 -1.24 -15.31
CA MET A 151 -14.04 -0.34 -14.83
C MET A 151 -14.63 0.87 -14.11
N VAL A 152 -14.07 1.17 -12.93
CA VAL A 152 -14.45 2.34 -12.11
C VAL A 152 -13.19 2.99 -11.52
N ASP A 153 -13.02 4.29 -11.64
CA ASP A 153 -11.83 5.05 -11.23
C ASP A 153 -12.09 5.88 -9.97
N ASN A 154 -11.26 5.68 -8.94
CA ASN A 154 -11.36 6.41 -7.68
C ASN A 154 -11.27 7.94 -7.85
N GLU A 155 -10.44 8.45 -8.78
CA GLU A 155 -10.29 9.89 -9.00
C GLU A 155 -11.54 10.48 -9.66
N ALA A 156 -12.11 9.81 -10.66
CA ALA A 156 -13.34 10.25 -11.29
C ALA A 156 -14.52 10.27 -10.31
N ILE A 157 -14.66 9.24 -9.47
CA ILE A 157 -15.71 9.19 -8.43
C ILE A 157 -15.49 10.30 -7.39
N TYR A 158 -14.23 10.54 -6.99
CA TYR A 158 -13.89 11.62 -6.05
C TYR A 158 -14.32 12.98 -6.60
N ASP A 159 -14.01 13.27 -7.88
CA ASP A 159 -14.40 14.52 -8.53
C ASP A 159 -15.93 14.65 -8.68
N ILE A 160 -16.63 13.56 -8.99
CA ILE A 160 -18.10 13.52 -9.07
C ILE A 160 -18.71 13.82 -7.70
N CYS A 161 -18.24 13.16 -6.63
CA CYS A 161 -18.71 13.41 -5.27
C CYS A 161 -18.48 14.87 -4.87
N ARG A 162 -17.30 15.42 -5.18
CA ARG A 162 -16.98 16.81 -4.86
C ARG A 162 -17.85 17.81 -5.60
N ARG A 163 -18.09 17.58 -6.89
CA ARG A 163 -18.83 18.51 -7.75
C ARG A 163 -20.34 18.41 -7.56
N ASN A 164 -20.88 17.19 -7.54
CA ASN A 164 -22.32 16.95 -7.61
C ASN A 164 -22.95 16.79 -6.22
N LEU A 165 -22.23 16.19 -5.26
CA LEU A 165 -22.71 16.03 -3.88
C LEU A 165 -22.36 17.22 -2.97
N ASP A 166 -21.58 18.20 -3.48
CA ASP A 166 -21.10 19.39 -2.74
C ASP A 166 -20.28 19.05 -1.48
N ILE A 167 -19.59 17.91 -1.53
CA ILE A 167 -18.73 17.43 -0.45
C ILE A 167 -17.32 17.95 -0.73
N GLU A 168 -16.84 18.91 0.07
CA GLU A 168 -15.51 19.52 -0.16
C GLU A 168 -14.37 18.48 -0.19
N ARG A 169 -14.51 17.39 0.59
CA ARG A 169 -13.57 16.25 0.68
C ARG A 169 -14.30 14.91 0.83
N PRO A 170 -14.61 14.22 -0.28
CA PRO A 170 -15.20 12.89 -0.25
C PRO A 170 -14.30 11.87 0.48
N THR A 171 -14.90 11.04 1.33
CA THR A 171 -14.25 9.90 2.00
C THR A 171 -14.48 8.60 1.22
N TYR A 172 -13.69 7.55 1.49
CA TYR A 172 -13.92 6.22 0.89
C TYR A 172 -15.34 5.71 1.14
N THR A 173 -15.96 6.03 2.28
CA THR A 173 -17.36 5.70 2.55
C THR A 173 -18.31 6.37 1.54
N ASN A 174 -18.06 7.64 1.16
CA ASN A 174 -18.87 8.33 0.16
C ASN A 174 -18.67 7.71 -1.24
N LEU A 175 -17.43 7.40 -1.61
CA LEU A 175 -17.10 6.73 -2.88
C LEU A 175 -17.76 5.35 -2.97
N ASN A 176 -17.59 4.51 -1.95
CA ASN A 176 -18.14 3.15 -1.91
C ASN A 176 -19.67 3.13 -1.94
N ARG A 177 -20.35 4.14 -1.35
CA ARG A 177 -21.80 4.29 -1.47
C ARG A 177 -22.25 4.59 -2.90
N LEU A 178 -21.52 5.44 -3.63
CA LEU A 178 -21.82 5.72 -5.03
C LEU A 178 -21.57 4.49 -5.92
N ILE A 179 -20.47 3.76 -5.69
CA ILE A 179 -20.20 2.47 -6.34
C ILE A 179 -21.32 1.47 -6.04
N GLY A 180 -21.77 1.39 -4.78
CA GLY A 180 -22.89 0.54 -4.38
C GLY A 180 -24.18 0.83 -5.16
N GLN A 181 -24.49 2.10 -5.43
CA GLN A 181 -25.65 2.47 -6.27
C GLN A 181 -25.53 2.00 -7.71
N ILE A 182 -24.33 2.09 -8.29
CA ILE A 182 -24.03 1.65 -9.65
C ILE A 182 -24.22 0.14 -9.74
N VAL A 183 -23.54 -0.61 -8.88
CA VAL A 183 -23.62 -2.08 -8.81
C VAL A 183 -25.07 -2.51 -8.59
N SER A 184 -25.77 -1.85 -7.66
CA SER A 184 -27.19 -2.11 -7.41
C SER A 184 -28.07 -1.86 -8.63
N SER A 185 -27.72 -0.92 -9.51
CA SER A 185 -28.48 -0.62 -10.72
C SER A 185 -28.17 -1.60 -11.85
N ILE A 186 -26.92 -2.06 -11.94
CA ILE A 186 -26.49 -3.09 -12.90
C ILE A 186 -27.16 -4.44 -12.59
N THR A 187 -27.18 -4.82 -11.31
CA THR A 187 -27.78 -6.09 -10.86
C THR A 187 -29.30 -6.02 -10.66
N ALA A 188 -29.94 -4.86 -10.82
CA ALA A 188 -31.36 -4.68 -10.56
C ALA A 188 -32.24 -5.62 -11.40
N SER A 189 -31.87 -5.86 -12.67
CA SER A 189 -32.57 -6.76 -13.59
C SER A 189 -32.53 -8.24 -13.17
N LEU A 190 -31.59 -8.61 -12.30
CA LEU A 190 -31.46 -9.95 -11.74
C LEU A 190 -32.28 -10.11 -10.46
N ARG A 191 -32.55 -8.99 -9.77
CA ARG A 191 -33.19 -8.96 -8.43
C ARG A 191 -34.67 -8.63 -8.47
N PHE A 192 -35.12 -7.88 -9.47
CA PHE A 192 -36.52 -7.52 -9.63
C PHE A 192 -36.98 -7.75 -11.06
N ASP A 193 -38.26 -8.11 -11.22
CA ASP A 193 -38.87 -8.21 -12.54
C ASP A 193 -39.15 -6.83 -13.13
N GLY A 194 -38.59 -6.58 -14.31
CA GLY A 194 -38.81 -5.38 -15.12
C GLY A 194 -39.57 -5.67 -16.41
N ALA A 195 -39.95 -4.61 -17.13
CA ALA A 195 -40.55 -4.74 -18.46
C ALA A 195 -39.53 -5.22 -19.52
N LEU A 196 -38.25 -4.92 -19.29
CA LEU A 196 -37.11 -5.32 -20.10
C LEU A 196 -35.97 -5.70 -19.14
N ASN A 197 -35.72 -6.99 -18.98
CA ASN A 197 -34.62 -7.51 -18.17
C ASN A 197 -33.40 -7.80 -19.04
N VAL A 198 -32.21 -7.64 -18.45
CA VAL A 198 -30.91 -8.01 -19.04
C VAL A 198 -30.31 -9.09 -18.15
N ASP A 199 -29.99 -10.25 -18.72
CA ASP A 199 -29.34 -11.36 -18.00
C ASP A 199 -27.81 -11.17 -17.97
N LEU A 200 -27.10 -11.89 -17.10
CA LEU A 200 -25.64 -11.78 -16.96
C LEU A 200 -24.90 -12.10 -18.26
N THR A 201 -25.36 -13.12 -18.99
CA THR A 201 -24.83 -13.51 -20.30
C THR A 201 -25.12 -12.47 -21.38
N GLU A 202 -26.16 -11.64 -21.21
CA GLU A 202 -26.48 -10.57 -22.14
C GLU A 202 -25.52 -9.39 -22.04
N PHE A 203 -24.81 -9.20 -20.91
CA PHE A 203 -23.75 -8.19 -20.85
C PHE A 203 -22.59 -8.57 -21.76
N GLN A 204 -22.11 -9.82 -21.67
CA GLN A 204 -21.07 -10.34 -22.54
C GLN A 204 -21.48 -10.28 -24.02
N THR A 205 -22.65 -10.83 -24.37
CA THR A 205 -23.03 -10.94 -25.80
C THR A 205 -23.42 -9.62 -26.47
N ASN A 206 -23.81 -8.59 -25.71
CA ASN A 206 -24.27 -7.31 -26.29
C ASN A 206 -23.28 -6.14 -26.10
N LEU A 207 -22.37 -6.19 -25.12
CA LEU A 207 -21.41 -5.11 -24.88
C LEU A 207 -19.99 -5.43 -25.34
N VAL A 208 -19.66 -6.72 -25.53
CA VAL A 208 -18.30 -7.17 -25.87
C VAL A 208 -18.28 -7.68 -27.32
N PRO A 209 -17.96 -6.82 -28.31
CA PRO A 209 -17.88 -7.23 -29.71
C PRO A 209 -16.64 -8.09 -30.01
N TYR A 210 -15.54 -7.88 -29.28
CA TYR A 210 -14.28 -8.60 -29.42
C TYR A 210 -13.85 -9.19 -28.08
N PRO A 211 -13.35 -10.43 -28.03
CA PRO A 211 -12.97 -11.09 -26.77
C PRO A 211 -11.96 -10.34 -25.90
N ARG A 212 -11.03 -9.57 -26.51
CA ARG A 212 -10.03 -8.76 -25.78
C ARG A 212 -10.55 -7.38 -25.34
N ILE A 213 -11.65 -6.91 -25.93
CA ILE A 213 -12.19 -5.55 -25.74
C ILE A 213 -13.44 -5.62 -24.84
N HIS A 214 -13.27 -6.10 -23.60
CA HIS A 214 -14.35 -6.40 -22.66
C HIS A 214 -14.37 -5.51 -21.42
N PHE A 215 -13.90 -4.27 -21.53
CA PHE A 215 -13.79 -3.30 -20.43
C PHE A 215 -14.83 -2.15 -20.54
N PRO A 216 -16.14 -2.40 -20.36
CA PRO A 216 -17.14 -1.35 -20.43
C PRO A 216 -17.03 -0.37 -19.25
N LEU A 217 -17.22 0.91 -19.57
CA LEU A 217 -17.25 2.01 -18.60
C LEU A 217 -18.64 2.16 -18.00
N ALA A 218 -18.71 2.45 -16.70
CA ALA A 218 -19.95 2.75 -16.01
C ALA A 218 -20.23 4.27 -15.91
N THR A 219 -21.50 4.65 -16.00
CA THR A 219 -21.97 6.01 -15.76
C THR A 219 -23.29 5.97 -15.00
N TYR A 220 -23.52 6.89 -14.07
CA TYR A 220 -24.77 6.96 -13.31
C TYR A 220 -25.35 8.36 -13.33
N ALA A 221 -26.66 8.47 -13.58
CA ALA A 221 -27.39 9.72 -13.51
C ALA A 221 -28.82 9.52 -12.99
N PRO A 222 -29.35 10.47 -12.19
CA PRO A 222 -28.70 11.68 -11.73
C PRO A 222 -27.93 11.45 -10.41
N VAL A 223 -26.82 12.17 -10.23
CA VAL A 223 -26.07 12.23 -8.95
C VAL A 223 -26.41 13.56 -8.29
N ILE A 224 -27.28 13.56 -7.27
CA ILE A 224 -27.78 14.78 -6.62
C ILE A 224 -27.57 14.65 -5.10
N SER A 225 -27.13 15.73 -4.45
CA SER A 225 -27.03 15.78 -2.99
C SER A 225 -28.40 15.76 -2.31
N ALA A 226 -28.48 15.16 -1.12
CA ALA A 226 -29.71 15.13 -0.34
C ALA A 226 -30.31 16.53 -0.08
N GLU A 227 -29.49 17.58 -0.03
CA GLU A 227 -29.93 18.98 0.18
C GLU A 227 -30.57 19.60 -1.08
N LYS A 228 -30.10 19.25 -2.28
CA LYS A 228 -30.60 19.78 -3.57
C LYS A 228 -31.86 19.05 -4.07
N ALA A 229 -32.21 17.92 -3.46
CA ALA A 229 -33.30 17.02 -3.87
C ALA A 229 -34.69 17.67 -3.99
N TYR A 230 -34.97 18.75 -3.24
CA TYR A 230 -36.30 19.37 -3.21
C TYR A 230 -36.61 20.24 -4.44
N HIS A 231 -35.61 20.61 -5.24
CA HIS A 231 -35.76 21.61 -6.30
C HIS A 231 -35.60 21.09 -7.74
N GLU A 232 -35.06 19.88 -7.94
CA GLU A 232 -34.77 19.34 -9.29
C GLU A 232 -35.49 18.02 -9.54
N GLN A 233 -36.49 18.03 -10.43
CA GLN A 233 -37.05 16.81 -11.02
C GLN A 233 -36.56 16.71 -12.47
N LEU A 234 -35.56 15.87 -12.70
CA LEU A 234 -35.00 15.64 -14.03
C LEU A 234 -35.90 14.68 -14.83
N SER A 235 -36.15 15.04 -16.09
CA SER A 235 -36.86 14.21 -17.07
C SER A 235 -36.01 13.04 -17.55
N VAL A 236 -36.66 12.03 -18.15
CA VAL A 236 -35.95 10.88 -18.75
C VAL A 236 -34.93 11.34 -19.79
N ALA A 237 -35.26 12.35 -20.60
CA ALA A 237 -34.34 12.88 -21.60
C ALA A 237 -33.11 13.56 -20.99
N GLU A 238 -33.26 14.29 -19.89
CA GLU A 238 -32.15 14.96 -19.21
C GLU A 238 -31.19 13.96 -18.56
N ILE A 239 -31.72 12.96 -17.84
CA ILE A 239 -30.87 11.93 -17.21
C ILE A 239 -30.14 11.09 -18.25
N THR A 240 -30.79 10.76 -19.38
CA THR A 240 -30.14 10.03 -20.48
C THR A 240 -29.03 10.86 -21.12
N ASN A 241 -29.23 12.18 -21.29
CA ASN A 241 -28.19 13.06 -21.82
C ASN A 241 -27.01 13.19 -20.86
N ALA A 242 -27.27 13.27 -19.56
CA ALA A 242 -26.25 13.36 -18.52
C ALA A 242 -25.31 12.14 -18.53
N CYS A 243 -25.78 10.94 -18.92
CA CYS A 243 -24.93 9.77 -19.04
C CYS A 243 -23.82 9.90 -20.11
N PHE A 244 -23.99 10.75 -21.11
CA PHE A 244 -22.97 10.94 -22.16
C PHE A 244 -22.05 12.14 -21.88
N GLU A 245 -22.22 12.80 -20.73
CA GLU A 245 -21.35 13.90 -20.34
C GLU A 245 -20.07 13.36 -19.68
N PRO A 246 -18.89 13.91 -20.03
CA PRO A 246 -17.62 13.52 -19.40
C PRO A 246 -17.66 13.69 -17.86
N ALA A 247 -18.45 14.66 -17.39
CA ALA A 247 -18.59 14.99 -15.99
C ALA A 247 -19.18 13.86 -15.13
N ASN A 248 -19.92 12.91 -15.72
CA ASN A 248 -20.58 11.82 -15.00
C ASN A 248 -19.92 10.46 -15.26
N GLN A 249 -18.87 10.40 -16.10
CA GLN A 249 -18.13 9.18 -16.37
C GLN A 249 -17.39 8.72 -15.11
N MET A 250 -17.54 7.45 -14.76
CA MET A 250 -16.90 6.89 -13.56
C MET A 250 -15.44 6.50 -13.80
N VAL A 251 -14.92 6.70 -15.01
CA VAL A 251 -13.51 6.57 -15.35
C VAL A 251 -13.02 7.88 -15.94
N LYS A 252 -11.84 8.35 -15.55
CA LYS A 252 -11.26 9.60 -16.02
C LYS A 252 -10.80 9.48 -17.47
N CYS A 253 -11.72 9.62 -18.41
CA CYS A 253 -11.48 9.67 -19.84
C CYS A 253 -12.53 10.61 -20.46
N ASP A 254 -12.18 11.30 -21.55
CA ASP A 254 -13.19 12.07 -22.29
C ASP A 254 -13.86 11.16 -23.33
N PRO A 255 -15.15 10.78 -23.16
CA PRO A 255 -15.86 9.95 -24.13
C PRO A 255 -15.98 10.59 -25.51
N ARG A 256 -15.70 11.90 -25.66
CA ARG A 256 -15.72 12.61 -26.94
C ARG A 256 -14.47 12.33 -27.78
N HIS A 257 -13.38 11.87 -27.16
CA HIS A 257 -12.15 11.49 -27.88
C HIS A 257 -12.21 10.06 -28.42
N GLY A 258 -13.24 9.28 -28.07
CA GLY A 258 -13.44 7.92 -28.55
C GLY A 258 -14.77 7.72 -29.27
N LYS A 259 -14.96 6.50 -29.76
CA LYS A 259 -16.21 6.01 -30.37
C LYS A 259 -16.87 5.00 -29.47
N TYR A 260 -18.19 4.95 -29.49
CA TYR A 260 -18.99 3.96 -28.79
C TYR A 260 -19.20 2.74 -29.69
N MET A 261 -18.86 1.56 -29.20
CA MET A 261 -19.15 0.28 -29.87
C MET A 261 -20.53 -0.24 -29.48
N ALA A 262 -20.82 -0.21 -28.17
CA ALA A 262 -22.07 -0.67 -27.61
C ALA A 262 -22.39 0.07 -26.31
N CYS A 263 -23.66 0.40 -26.10
CA CYS A 263 -24.18 1.06 -24.91
C CYS A 263 -25.39 0.31 -24.37
N CYS A 264 -25.41 0.02 -23.08
CA CYS A 264 -26.56 -0.51 -22.36
C CYS A 264 -27.06 0.54 -21.36
N LEU A 265 -28.33 0.94 -21.47
CA LEU A 265 -28.98 1.89 -20.57
C LEU A 265 -29.98 1.15 -19.66
N LEU A 266 -29.69 1.15 -18.36
CA LEU A 266 -30.51 0.49 -17.34
C LEU A 266 -31.29 1.54 -16.56
N TYR A 267 -32.57 1.68 -16.87
CA TYR A 267 -33.47 2.63 -16.22
C TYR A 267 -34.14 2.01 -14.98
N ARG A 268 -34.20 2.78 -13.90
CA ARG A 268 -34.89 2.41 -12.65
C ARG A 268 -35.93 3.47 -12.25
N GLY A 269 -37.08 3.04 -11.73
CA GLY A 269 -38.12 3.88 -11.16
C GLY A 269 -39.23 4.28 -12.15
N ASP A 270 -39.78 5.48 -11.98
CA ASP A 270 -40.88 6.02 -12.79
C ASP A 270 -40.41 6.39 -14.21
N VAL A 271 -40.32 5.38 -15.07
CA VAL A 271 -39.84 5.50 -16.45
C VAL A 271 -40.78 4.77 -17.41
N VAL A 272 -41.20 5.46 -18.47
CA VAL A 272 -42.08 4.92 -19.51
C VAL A 272 -41.26 4.55 -20.74
N PRO A 273 -41.43 3.36 -21.35
CA PRO A 273 -40.65 2.94 -22.52
C PRO A 273 -40.70 3.92 -23.72
N LYS A 274 -41.82 4.63 -23.89
CA LYS A 274 -41.98 5.64 -24.94
C LYS A 274 -40.99 6.80 -24.79
N ASP A 275 -40.79 7.27 -23.56
CA ASP A 275 -39.92 8.41 -23.26
C ASP A 275 -38.44 8.01 -23.42
N VAL A 276 -38.11 6.77 -23.04
CA VAL A 276 -36.78 6.18 -23.26
C VAL A 276 -36.45 6.10 -24.74
N ASN A 277 -37.37 5.60 -25.56
CA ASN A 277 -37.17 5.52 -27.02
C ASN A 277 -37.00 6.90 -27.65
N ALA A 278 -37.75 7.91 -27.17
CA ALA A 278 -37.60 9.30 -27.64
C ALA A 278 -36.25 9.91 -27.22
N ALA A 279 -35.80 9.64 -25.99
CA ALA A 279 -34.49 10.07 -25.50
C ALA A 279 -33.35 9.45 -26.34
N ILE A 280 -33.39 8.13 -26.58
CA ILE A 280 -32.40 7.43 -27.40
C ILE A 280 -32.40 7.93 -28.85
N ALA A 281 -33.58 8.17 -29.45
CA ALA A 281 -33.67 8.75 -30.79
C ALA A 281 -32.98 10.13 -30.85
N THR A 282 -33.10 10.93 -29.79
CA THR A 282 -32.42 12.23 -29.68
C THR A 282 -30.91 12.04 -29.58
N ILE A 283 -30.43 11.12 -28.74
CA ILE A 283 -29.01 10.79 -28.60
C ILE A 283 -28.39 10.37 -29.94
N LYS A 284 -29.08 9.51 -30.70
CA LYS A 284 -28.62 9.05 -32.03
C LYS A 284 -28.41 10.18 -33.05
N THR A 285 -29.04 11.33 -32.86
CA THR A 285 -28.89 12.49 -33.75
C THR A 285 -27.80 13.47 -33.31
N LYS A 286 -27.23 13.31 -32.11
CA LYS A 286 -26.19 14.20 -31.58
C LYS A 286 -24.84 13.89 -32.20
N ARG A 287 -24.26 14.86 -32.92
CA ARG A 287 -22.92 14.76 -33.51
C ARG A 287 -21.78 14.62 -32.50
N THR A 288 -22.02 14.99 -31.24
CA THR A 288 -21.03 14.88 -30.16
C THR A 288 -20.86 13.45 -29.66
N ILE A 289 -21.72 12.52 -30.06
CA ILE A 289 -21.69 11.12 -29.65
C ILE A 289 -21.45 10.31 -30.92
N GLN A 290 -20.25 9.75 -31.04
CA GLN A 290 -19.83 9.01 -32.22
C GLN A 290 -19.92 7.52 -31.94
N PHE A 291 -20.61 6.79 -32.82
CA PHE A 291 -20.62 5.33 -32.83
C PHE A 291 -19.71 4.82 -33.93
N VAL A 292 -19.22 3.58 -33.79
CA VAL A 292 -18.50 2.89 -34.86
C VAL A 292 -19.40 2.66 -36.09
N ASP A 293 -18.83 2.80 -37.28
CA ASP A 293 -19.56 2.77 -38.57
C ASP A 293 -20.36 1.47 -38.78
N TRP A 294 -19.80 0.35 -38.32
CA TRP A 294 -20.38 -0.98 -38.48
C TRP A 294 -21.48 -1.29 -37.44
N CYS A 295 -21.61 -0.50 -36.36
CA CYS A 295 -22.65 -0.65 -35.34
C CYS A 295 -23.29 0.70 -34.94
N PRO A 296 -23.98 1.39 -35.87
CA PRO A 296 -24.59 2.70 -35.60
C PRO A 296 -25.83 2.63 -34.68
N THR A 297 -26.25 1.44 -34.26
CA THR A 297 -27.46 1.20 -33.46
C THR A 297 -27.23 0.37 -32.21
N GLY A 298 -26.01 0.32 -31.68
CA GLY A 298 -25.60 -0.45 -30.50
C GLY A 298 -26.19 0.02 -29.16
N PHE A 299 -27.52 0.10 -29.04
CA PHE A 299 -28.22 0.43 -27.79
C PHE A 299 -29.00 -0.79 -27.28
N LYS A 300 -28.68 -1.24 -26.08
CA LYS A 300 -29.51 -2.14 -25.27
C LYS A 300 -30.18 -1.34 -24.16
N VAL A 301 -31.42 -1.70 -23.80
CA VAL A 301 -32.20 -1.00 -22.78
C VAL A 301 -32.77 -2.00 -21.79
N GLY A 302 -32.56 -1.76 -20.50
CA GLY A 302 -33.27 -2.40 -19.40
C GLY A 302 -34.19 -1.40 -18.71
N ILE A 303 -35.40 -1.82 -18.31
CA ILE A 303 -36.36 -0.97 -17.59
C ILE A 303 -36.91 -1.73 -16.39
N ASN A 304 -36.66 -1.17 -15.22
CA ASN A 304 -37.12 -1.68 -13.93
C ASN A 304 -37.94 -0.61 -13.20
N TYR A 305 -39.14 -0.96 -12.75
CA TYR A 305 -40.06 0.00 -12.12
C TYR A 305 -39.76 0.26 -10.63
N GLN A 306 -38.88 -0.52 -10.01
CA GLN A 306 -38.42 -0.27 -8.65
C GLN A 306 -37.47 0.95 -8.63
N PRO A 307 -37.81 2.03 -7.91
CA PRO A 307 -36.92 3.19 -7.78
C PRO A 307 -35.65 2.82 -6.99
N PRO A 308 -34.53 3.50 -7.22
CA PRO A 308 -33.31 3.27 -6.45
C PRO A 308 -33.52 3.64 -4.97
N THR A 309 -32.99 2.82 -4.07
CA THR A 309 -33.01 3.08 -2.63
C THR A 309 -31.69 3.70 -2.20
N VAL A 310 -31.74 4.64 -1.26
CA VAL A 310 -30.55 5.29 -0.68
C VAL A 310 -30.42 4.92 0.79
N VAL A 311 -29.19 4.87 1.29
CA VAL A 311 -28.90 4.61 2.71
C VAL A 311 -29.48 5.75 3.55
N PRO A 312 -30.25 5.47 4.62
CA PRO A 312 -30.77 6.50 5.52
C PRO A 312 -29.64 7.36 6.11
N GLY A 313 -29.73 8.68 5.96
CA GLY A 313 -28.68 9.61 6.39
C GLY A 313 -27.43 9.64 5.49
N GLY A 314 -27.48 9.01 4.31
CA GLY A 314 -26.44 9.07 3.30
C GLY A 314 -26.47 10.36 2.46
N ASP A 315 -25.42 10.54 1.65
CA ASP A 315 -25.14 11.78 0.92
C ASP A 315 -26.00 11.96 -0.35
N LEU A 316 -26.49 10.84 -0.89
CA LEU A 316 -27.29 10.78 -2.12
C LEU A 316 -28.77 11.03 -1.85
N ALA A 317 -29.37 11.87 -2.71
CA ALA A 317 -30.80 12.15 -2.69
C ALA A 317 -31.63 10.92 -3.07
N LYS A 318 -32.81 10.78 -2.44
CA LYS A 318 -33.82 9.82 -2.90
C LYS A 318 -34.45 10.33 -4.20
N VAL A 319 -34.23 9.60 -5.29
CA VAL A 319 -34.74 9.95 -6.63
C VAL A 319 -35.87 9.02 -7.06
N GLN A 320 -36.83 9.57 -7.83
CA GLN A 320 -37.95 8.79 -8.37
C GLN A 320 -37.56 7.97 -9.61
N ARG A 321 -36.48 8.37 -10.28
CA ARG A 321 -35.96 7.74 -11.50
C ARG A 321 -34.45 7.91 -11.58
N ALA A 322 -33.76 6.91 -12.12
CA ALA A 322 -32.33 6.95 -12.40
C ALA A 322 -32.00 6.09 -13.64
N VAL A 323 -30.83 6.30 -14.21
CA VAL A 323 -30.28 5.53 -15.32
C VAL A 323 -28.81 5.23 -15.04
N CYS A 324 -28.45 3.95 -15.20
CA CYS A 324 -27.07 3.50 -15.23
C CYS A 324 -26.71 3.14 -16.67
N MET A 325 -25.65 3.75 -17.21
CA MET A 325 -25.13 3.41 -18.53
C MET A 325 -23.90 2.52 -18.37
N LEU A 326 -23.84 1.47 -19.18
CA LEU A 326 -22.64 0.67 -19.42
C LEU A 326 -22.25 0.86 -20.88
N SER A 327 -21.07 1.40 -21.14
CA SER A 327 -20.64 1.71 -22.50
C SER A 327 -19.26 1.15 -22.78
N ASN A 328 -19.15 0.33 -23.83
CA ASN A 328 -17.88 -0.07 -24.38
C ASN A 328 -17.42 0.99 -25.40
N THR A 329 -16.34 1.70 -25.09
CA THR A 329 -15.84 2.83 -25.87
C THR A 329 -14.32 2.79 -26.00
N THR A 330 -13.81 3.24 -27.14
CA THR A 330 -12.36 3.37 -27.38
C THR A 330 -11.71 4.45 -26.53
N ALA A 331 -12.48 5.33 -25.86
CA ALA A 331 -11.94 6.34 -24.96
C ALA A 331 -11.20 5.76 -23.75
N ILE A 332 -11.42 4.48 -23.41
CA ILE A 332 -10.68 3.80 -22.34
C ILE A 332 -9.19 3.64 -22.65
N ALA A 333 -8.77 3.70 -23.92
CA ALA A 333 -7.36 3.66 -24.31
C ALA A 333 -6.54 4.77 -23.63
N GLU A 334 -7.13 5.94 -23.37
CA GLU A 334 -6.46 7.02 -22.63
C GLU A 334 -6.13 6.60 -21.18
N ALA A 335 -6.96 5.77 -20.56
CA ALA A 335 -6.68 5.25 -19.23
C ALA A 335 -5.51 4.26 -19.27
N TRP A 336 -5.52 3.32 -20.21
CA TRP A 336 -4.43 2.35 -20.41
C TRP A 336 -3.10 3.03 -20.68
N ALA A 337 -3.04 3.99 -21.61
CA ALA A 337 -1.80 4.69 -21.96
C ALA A 337 -1.16 5.42 -20.77
N ARG A 338 -1.97 5.94 -19.82
CA ARG A 338 -1.45 6.57 -18.59
C ARG A 338 -0.86 5.57 -17.60
N LEU A 339 -1.39 4.36 -17.56
CA LEU A 339 -0.84 3.29 -16.72
C LEU A 339 0.43 2.75 -17.35
N ASP A 340 0.39 2.56 -18.65
CA ASP A 340 1.48 2.06 -19.47
C ASP A 340 2.73 2.94 -19.37
N HIS A 341 2.55 4.24 -19.59
CA HIS A 341 3.63 5.21 -19.44
C HIS A 341 4.29 5.19 -18.04
N LYS A 342 3.50 4.97 -16.98
CA LYS A 342 4.07 4.89 -15.61
C LYS A 342 4.83 3.60 -15.38
N PHE A 343 4.31 2.49 -15.89
CA PHE A 343 5.00 1.22 -15.81
C PHE A 343 6.33 1.29 -16.55
N ASP A 344 6.35 1.86 -17.76
CA ASP A 344 7.57 2.01 -18.55
C ASP A 344 8.63 2.83 -17.79
N LEU A 345 8.24 3.96 -17.19
CA LEU A 345 9.15 4.77 -16.37
C LEU A 345 9.75 3.98 -15.19
N MET A 346 8.94 3.16 -14.50
CA MET A 346 9.41 2.36 -13.37
C MET A 346 10.25 1.15 -13.83
N TYR A 347 9.82 0.48 -14.89
CA TYR A 347 10.44 -0.74 -15.40
C TYR A 347 11.75 -0.48 -16.14
N ALA A 348 11.86 0.62 -16.89
CA ALA A 348 13.11 1.06 -17.51
C ALA A 348 14.22 1.23 -16.48
N LYS A 349 13.87 1.72 -15.28
CA LYS A 349 14.81 1.87 -14.17
C LYS A 349 14.85 0.66 -13.24
N ARG A 350 14.16 -0.45 -13.55
CA ARG A 350 14.05 -1.68 -12.72
C ARG A 350 13.65 -1.42 -11.26
N ALA A 351 12.92 -0.34 -11.00
CA ALA A 351 12.51 0.03 -9.64
C ALA A 351 11.52 -1.01 -9.09
N PHE A 352 11.72 -1.49 -7.86
CA PHE A 352 10.87 -2.48 -7.19
C PHE A 352 10.71 -3.87 -7.85
N VAL A 353 11.34 -4.15 -9.01
CA VAL A 353 11.23 -5.45 -9.71
C VAL A 353 11.73 -6.62 -8.85
N HIS A 354 12.81 -6.38 -8.10
CA HIS A 354 13.40 -7.36 -7.17
C HIS A 354 12.39 -7.93 -6.16
N TRP A 355 11.35 -7.17 -5.82
CA TRP A 355 10.36 -7.55 -4.83
C TRP A 355 9.49 -8.70 -5.34
N TYR A 356 9.15 -8.67 -6.63
CA TYR A 356 8.38 -9.73 -7.29
C TYR A 356 9.25 -10.94 -7.62
N VAL A 357 10.46 -10.70 -8.12
CA VAL A 357 11.42 -11.79 -8.45
C VAL A 357 11.84 -12.53 -7.18
N GLY A 358 12.03 -11.81 -6.07
CA GLY A 358 12.35 -12.41 -4.77
C GLY A 358 11.27 -13.34 -4.22
N GLU A 359 9.99 -13.11 -4.56
CA GLU A 359 8.87 -13.98 -4.22
C GLU A 359 8.64 -15.11 -5.24
N GLY A 360 9.48 -15.21 -6.28
CA GLY A 360 9.54 -16.32 -7.23
C GLY A 360 8.90 -16.05 -8.60
N MET A 361 8.57 -14.81 -8.93
CA MET A 361 8.06 -14.42 -10.25
C MET A 361 9.19 -14.28 -11.28
N GLU A 362 8.98 -14.73 -12.52
CA GLU A 362 10.00 -14.57 -13.57
C GLU A 362 9.92 -13.18 -14.20
N GLU A 363 11.08 -12.57 -14.52
CA GLU A 363 11.12 -11.25 -15.17
C GLU A 363 10.40 -11.22 -16.53
N GLY A 364 10.33 -12.37 -17.22
CA GLY A 364 9.62 -12.51 -18.49
C GLY A 364 8.13 -12.21 -18.39
N GLU A 365 7.51 -12.48 -17.24
CA GLU A 365 6.07 -12.26 -17.01
C GLU A 365 5.70 -10.76 -17.07
N PHE A 366 6.63 -9.88 -16.68
CA PHE A 366 6.43 -8.42 -16.79
C PHE A 366 6.38 -7.97 -18.25
N SER A 367 7.30 -8.49 -19.06
CA SER A 367 7.36 -8.17 -20.49
C SER A 367 6.14 -8.72 -21.24
N GLU A 368 5.70 -9.94 -20.92
CA GLU A 368 4.49 -10.53 -21.51
C GLU A 368 3.24 -9.73 -21.16
N ALA A 369 3.06 -9.39 -19.88
CA ALA A 369 1.92 -8.57 -19.45
C ALA A 369 1.92 -7.18 -20.10
N ARG A 370 3.10 -6.60 -20.31
CA ARG A 370 3.29 -5.32 -21.01
C ARG A 370 2.94 -5.40 -22.50
N GLU A 371 3.40 -6.45 -23.18
CA GLU A 371 3.09 -6.70 -24.59
C GLU A 371 1.59 -6.90 -24.80
N ASP A 372 0.93 -7.62 -23.90
CA ASP A 372 -0.52 -7.82 -23.96
C ASP A 372 -1.31 -6.51 -23.79
N LEU A 373 -0.88 -5.65 -22.88
CA LEU A 373 -1.48 -4.33 -22.71
C LEU A 373 -1.24 -3.44 -23.94
N ALA A 374 -0.03 -3.43 -24.50
CA ALA A 374 0.28 -2.71 -25.74
C ALA A 374 -0.61 -3.18 -26.90
N ALA A 375 -0.78 -4.50 -27.02
CA ALA A 375 -1.65 -5.09 -28.02
C ALA A 375 -3.13 -4.77 -27.77
N LEU A 376 -3.57 -4.63 -26.52
CA LEU A 376 -4.92 -4.17 -26.18
C LEU A 376 -5.14 -2.70 -26.60
N GLU A 377 -4.17 -1.82 -26.32
CA GLU A 377 -4.24 -0.42 -26.73
C GLU A 377 -4.35 -0.29 -28.25
N LYS A 378 -3.52 -1.02 -28.97
CA LYS A 378 -3.57 -1.09 -30.43
C LYS A 378 -4.92 -1.59 -30.95
N ASP A 379 -5.51 -2.61 -30.33
CA ASP A 379 -6.84 -3.09 -30.69
C ASP A 379 -7.91 -1.99 -30.53
N TYR A 380 -7.84 -1.18 -29.47
CA TYR A 380 -8.74 -0.04 -29.28
C TYR A 380 -8.52 1.09 -30.29
N GLU A 381 -7.27 1.36 -30.66
CA GLU A 381 -6.92 2.35 -31.69
C GLU A 381 -7.44 1.93 -33.07
N GLU A 382 -7.22 0.68 -33.46
CA GLU A 382 -7.68 0.13 -34.75
C GLU A 382 -9.20 0.22 -34.89
N VAL A 383 -9.95 -0.08 -33.82
CA VAL A 383 -11.42 0.06 -33.79
C VAL A 383 -11.85 1.54 -33.85
N GLY A 384 -10.99 2.47 -33.42
CA GLY A 384 -11.22 3.91 -33.45
C GLY A 384 -11.10 4.54 -34.85
N VAL A 385 -10.36 3.93 -35.78
CA VAL A 385 -10.11 4.47 -37.13
C VAL A 385 -11.33 4.29 -38.03
N ASP A 386 -11.69 5.31 -38.81
CA ASP A 386 -12.79 5.22 -39.79
C ASP A 386 -12.40 4.37 -41.00
N SER A 387 -13.34 3.53 -41.44
CA SER A 387 -13.18 2.60 -42.58
C SER A 387 -12.89 3.25 -43.94
N VAL A 388 -12.82 4.59 -44.01
CA VAL A 388 -12.65 5.36 -45.25
C VAL A 388 -11.17 5.60 -45.60
N ASP A 389 -10.24 5.42 -44.64
CA ASP A 389 -8.80 5.60 -44.88
C ASP A 389 -8.04 4.27 -45.13
N ALA A 390 -8.72 3.12 -45.07
CA ALA A 390 -8.15 1.81 -45.36
C ALA A 390 -8.48 1.33 -46.79
N GLU A 391 -7.97 2.02 -47.81
CA GLU A 391 -7.82 1.41 -49.15
C GLU A 391 -6.67 0.38 -49.13
N GLY A 392 -6.93 -0.77 -48.53
CA GLY A 392 -6.04 -1.93 -48.52
C GLY A 392 -6.54 -2.99 -47.54
N ASP A 393 -6.95 -4.15 -48.05
CA ASP A 393 -7.33 -5.37 -47.30
C ASP A 393 -8.75 -5.48 -46.72
N VAL A 394 -9.79 -5.21 -47.53
CA VAL A 394 -11.21 -5.41 -47.15
C VAL A 394 -11.73 -6.85 -47.35
N ASP A 395 -10.92 -7.83 -47.77
CA ASP A 395 -11.44 -9.17 -48.12
C ASP A 395 -11.62 -10.16 -46.96
N VAL A 396 -11.16 -9.87 -45.73
CA VAL A 396 -11.20 -10.85 -44.62
C VAL A 396 -12.40 -10.64 -43.66
N ILE A 397 -12.84 -9.40 -43.44
CA ILE A 397 -13.78 -9.07 -42.33
C ILE A 397 -15.24 -9.37 -42.68
N VAL A 398 -15.66 -9.26 -43.95
CA VAL A 398 -17.08 -9.43 -44.35
C VAL A 398 -17.50 -10.90 -44.44
N THR A 399 -16.54 -11.85 -44.49
CA THR A 399 -16.84 -13.27 -44.72
C THR A 399 -17.27 -14.01 -43.44
N ILE A 400 -16.94 -13.50 -42.25
CA ILE A 400 -17.29 -14.14 -40.97
C ILE A 400 -18.73 -13.82 -40.56
N TYR A 401 -19.24 -12.62 -40.87
CA TYR A 401 -20.56 -12.16 -40.41
C TYR A 401 -21.76 -12.86 -41.05
N ASN A 402 -21.60 -13.50 -42.22
CA ASN A 402 -22.75 -14.01 -42.99
C ASN A 402 -22.97 -15.54 -42.94
N ARG A 403 -22.15 -16.32 -42.23
CA ARG A 403 -22.30 -17.80 -42.21
C ARG A 403 -22.84 -18.41 -40.92
N GLU A 404 -22.65 -17.80 -39.75
CA GLU A 404 -23.01 -18.47 -38.49
C GLU A 404 -24.34 -17.99 -37.86
N LEU A 405 -24.74 -16.74 -38.09
CA LEU A 405 -25.95 -16.16 -37.48
C LEU A 405 -27.28 -16.68 -38.05
N PHE A 406 -27.30 -17.22 -39.27
CA PHE A 406 -28.53 -17.75 -39.88
C PHE A 406 -28.90 -19.17 -39.40
N LEU A 407 -27.94 -19.93 -38.85
CA LEU A 407 -28.16 -21.31 -38.42
C LEU A 407 -28.63 -21.40 -36.96
N ILE A 408 -28.16 -20.49 -36.09
CA ILE A 408 -28.50 -20.50 -34.65
C ILE A 408 -29.94 -20.00 -34.41
N TRP A 409 -30.45 -19.10 -35.26
CA TRP A 409 -31.78 -18.52 -35.08
C TRP A 409 -32.94 -19.47 -35.42
N SER A 410 -32.68 -20.58 -36.14
CA SER A 410 -33.73 -21.52 -36.59
C SER A 410 -33.99 -22.71 -35.66
N HIS A 411 -33.17 -22.95 -34.63
CA HIS A 411 -33.24 -24.17 -33.82
C HIS A 411 -33.71 -24.02 -32.36
N LEU A 412 -33.97 -22.81 -31.87
CA LEU A 412 -34.44 -22.60 -30.49
C LEU A 412 -35.96 -22.54 -30.31
N CYS A 413 -36.74 -22.94 -31.33
CA CYS A 413 -38.19 -23.03 -31.23
C CYS A 413 -38.65 -24.49 -31.39
N SER A 414 -38.36 -25.36 -30.40
CA SER A 414 -39.14 -26.58 -30.10
C SER A 414 -38.61 -27.34 -28.88
N SER A 415 -39.55 -27.67 -27.98
CA SER A 415 -39.57 -28.86 -27.08
C SER A 415 -39.20 -28.67 -25.60
N VAL A 416 -40.26 -28.45 -24.83
CA VAL A 416 -40.50 -28.87 -23.44
C VAL A 416 -40.35 -30.40 -23.31
N THR A 417 -39.69 -30.92 -22.27
CA THR A 417 -40.25 -31.93 -21.34
C THR A 417 -39.31 -32.32 -20.19
N CYS A 418 -39.91 -32.31 -19.00
CA CYS A 418 -39.44 -32.73 -17.68
C CYS A 418 -39.11 -34.24 -17.59
N ARG A 419 -38.11 -34.62 -16.79
CA ARG A 419 -38.06 -35.92 -16.08
C ARG A 419 -37.20 -35.88 -14.80
N ARG A 420 -37.86 -36.17 -13.68
CA ARG A 420 -37.33 -36.48 -12.34
C ARG A 420 -36.35 -37.66 -12.33
N ARG A 421 -35.41 -37.65 -11.38
CA ARG A 421 -35.00 -38.86 -10.64
C ARG A 421 -34.44 -38.53 -9.25
N ASP A 422 -35.10 -39.09 -8.25
CA ASP A 422 -34.70 -39.13 -6.84
C ASP A 422 -33.49 -40.05 -6.62
N HIS A 423 -32.67 -39.77 -5.60
CA HIS A 423 -32.15 -40.78 -4.66
C HIS A 423 -31.61 -40.12 -3.37
N LEU A 424 -31.84 -40.81 -2.25
CA LEU A 424 -31.78 -40.37 -0.85
C LEU A 424 -30.47 -40.76 -0.11
N PHE A 425 -30.29 -40.10 1.06
CA PHE A 425 -29.69 -40.55 2.36
C PHE A 425 -28.18 -40.25 2.63
N PRO A 426 -27.72 -40.12 3.91
CA PRO A 426 -28.13 -39.13 4.94
C PRO A 426 -27.00 -38.63 5.90
N ALA A 427 -27.37 -37.70 6.80
CA ALA A 427 -26.88 -37.54 8.19
C ALA A 427 -25.46 -36.94 8.41
N SER A 428 -25.12 -36.18 9.47
CA SER A 428 -25.80 -35.46 10.56
C SER A 428 -24.71 -34.99 11.56
N VAL A 429 -24.96 -33.87 12.26
CA VAL A 429 -24.44 -33.47 13.60
C VAL A 429 -22.99 -32.93 13.72
N PHE A 430 -22.81 -31.63 14.01
CA PHE A 430 -22.60 -31.08 15.38
C PHE A 430 -22.61 -29.54 15.41
N LEU A 431 -23.34 -29.02 16.38
CA LEU A 431 -23.50 -27.63 16.79
C LEU A 431 -22.41 -27.25 17.81
N SER A 432 -21.84 -26.04 17.67
CA SER A 432 -21.54 -25.10 18.77
C SER A 432 -20.96 -23.81 18.17
N SER A 433 -21.72 -22.72 17.99
CA SER A 433 -22.08 -21.68 18.96
C SER A 433 -20.89 -21.09 19.74
N LEU A 434 -20.23 -20.03 19.25
CA LEU A 434 -19.60 -18.99 20.06
C LEU A 434 -19.62 -17.62 19.32
N PRO A 435 -19.62 -16.49 20.06
CA PRO A 435 -20.13 -15.20 19.61
C PRO A 435 -19.08 -14.27 18.95
N LEU A 436 -19.59 -13.32 18.16
CA LEU A 436 -18.91 -12.11 17.70
C LEU A 436 -18.17 -11.43 18.84
N ASN A 437 -16.84 -11.45 18.80
CA ASN A 437 -16.00 -10.46 19.45
C ASN A 437 -15.11 -9.81 18.38
N SER A 438 -14.95 -8.50 18.53
CA SER A 438 -14.00 -7.64 17.83
C SER A 438 -12.71 -8.37 17.44
N ILE A 439 -12.32 -8.26 16.17
CA ILE A 439 -11.04 -8.76 15.64
C ILE A 439 -9.92 -8.16 16.50
N PRO A 440 -9.11 -8.96 17.22
CA PRO A 440 -7.92 -8.47 17.88
C PRO A 440 -6.92 -8.05 16.78
N SER A 441 -6.27 -6.90 16.93
CA SER A 441 -5.07 -6.61 16.15
C SER A 441 -4.07 -7.73 16.40
N GLU A 442 -3.65 -8.46 15.36
CA GLU A 442 -2.57 -9.44 15.50
C GLU A 442 -1.37 -8.75 16.15
N MET A 443 -0.89 -9.28 17.27
CA MET A 443 0.24 -8.70 18.00
C MET A 443 1.50 -8.77 17.15
N ARG A 444 2.23 -7.65 17.11
CA ARG A 444 3.32 -7.37 16.17
C ARG A 444 4.61 -7.08 16.92
N GLU A 445 5.27 -8.11 17.45
CA GLU A 445 6.44 -7.91 18.30
C GLU A 445 7.71 -7.56 17.51
N CYS A 446 8.56 -6.72 18.10
CA CYS A 446 9.86 -6.31 17.56
C CYS A 446 10.96 -6.53 18.60
N ILE A 447 12.12 -7.04 18.17
CA ILE A 447 13.28 -7.25 19.05
C ILE A 447 14.33 -6.19 18.73
N SER A 448 14.78 -5.45 19.74
CA SER A 448 15.86 -4.46 19.59
C SER A 448 17.20 -5.04 20.04
N ILE A 449 18.22 -4.97 19.21
CA ILE A 449 19.57 -5.47 19.48
C ILE A 449 20.53 -4.27 19.49
N HIS A 450 21.23 -4.10 20.60
CA HIS A 450 22.15 -2.98 20.82
C HIS A 450 23.58 -3.51 20.88
N VAL A 451 24.42 -3.12 19.91
CA VAL A 451 25.76 -3.69 19.73
C VAL A 451 26.85 -2.65 19.96
N GLY A 452 27.79 -3.00 20.84
CA GLY A 452 28.95 -2.17 21.21
C GLY A 452 28.58 -0.94 22.04
N GLN A 453 29.59 -0.15 22.39
CA GLN A 453 29.44 1.04 23.24
C GLN A 453 28.36 2.02 22.73
N ALA A 454 28.44 2.42 21.46
CA ALA A 454 27.50 3.39 20.89
C ALA A 454 26.07 2.86 20.89
N GLY A 455 25.87 1.62 20.42
CA GLY A 455 24.57 0.96 20.41
C GLY A 455 23.97 0.86 21.82
N CYS A 456 24.76 0.41 22.80
CA CYS A 456 24.29 0.28 24.18
C CYS A 456 23.91 1.61 24.83
N GLN A 457 24.69 2.67 24.60
CA GLN A 457 24.40 4.00 25.15
C GLN A 457 23.17 4.66 24.51
N ILE A 458 23.00 4.50 23.19
CA ILE A 458 21.79 4.94 22.48
C ILE A 458 20.59 4.14 22.97
N GLY A 459 20.73 2.82 23.09
CA GLY A 459 19.70 1.93 23.62
C GLY A 459 19.22 2.38 25.00
N ASN A 460 20.13 2.72 25.91
CA ASN A 460 19.77 3.20 27.24
C ASN A 460 18.90 4.48 27.17
N ALA A 461 19.26 5.45 26.32
CA ALA A 461 18.47 6.66 26.11
C ALA A 461 17.11 6.39 25.44
N CYS A 462 17.05 5.47 24.49
CA CYS A 462 15.81 5.06 23.82
C CYS A 462 14.84 4.38 24.80
N TRP A 463 15.32 3.43 25.60
CA TRP A 463 14.47 2.71 26.57
C TRP A 463 14.04 3.59 27.75
N GLU A 464 14.90 4.52 28.20
CA GLU A 464 14.48 5.57 29.15
C GLU A 464 13.28 6.35 28.60
N LEU A 465 13.34 6.77 27.34
CA LEU A 465 12.26 7.50 26.70
C LEU A 465 11.00 6.64 26.51
N TYR A 466 11.14 5.38 26.07
CA TYR A 466 9.99 4.47 25.93
C TYR A 466 9.28 4.24 27.25
N CYS A 467 10.01 4.04 28.35
CA CYS A 467 9.42 3.92 29.67
C CYS A 467 8.63 5.17 30.06
N LEU A 468 9.17 6.37 29.80
CA LEU A 468 8.49 7.63 30.09
C LEU A 468 7.23 7.84 29.24
N GLU A 469 7.27 7.45 27.97
CA GLU A 469 6.11 7.57 27.07
C GLU A 469 4.97 6.63 27.44
N HIS A 470 5.28 5.41 27.88
CA HIS A 470 4.29 4.42 28.30
C HIS A 470 3.94 4.50 29.80
N GLY A 471 4.59 5.38 30.57
CA GLY A 471 4.36 5.51 32.01
C GLY A 471 4.88 4.32 32.84
N ILE A 472 5.83 3.57 32.31
CA ILE A 472 6.49 2.44 32.97
C ILE A 472 7.57 2.98 33.90
N GLN A 473 7.54 2.54 35.15
CA GLN A 473 8.53 2.92 36.16
C GLN A 473 9.87 2.19 35.93
N PRO A 474 10.99 2.69 36.46
CA PRO A 474 12.30 2.04 36.29
C PRO A 474 12.41 0.60 36.84
N ASP A 475 11.47 0.18 37.69
CA ASP A 475 11.34 -1.19 38.20
C ASP A 475 10.53 -2.12 37.27
N GLY A 476 9.97 -1.58 36.18
CA GLY A 476 9.13 -2.27 35.22
C GLY A 476 7.65 -2.34 35.61
N GLN A 477 7.23 -1.71 36.71
CA GLN A 477 5.83 -1.64 37.11
C GLN A 477 5.10 -0.52 36.35
N MET A 478 3.84 -0.77 36.00
CA MET A 478 2.97 0.22 35.35
C MET A 478 1.71 0.44 36.20
N PRO A 479 1.66 1.50 37.03
CA PRO A 479 0.52 1.75 37.94
C PRO A 479 -0.80 2.05 37.20
N SER A 480 -0.74 2.43 35.93
CA SER A 480 -1.88 2.76 35.08
C SER A 480 -2.54 1.53 34.43
N ASP A 481 -1.85 0.40 34.38
CA ASP A 481 -2.38 -0.83 33.81
C ASP A 481 -3.36 -1.49 34.81
N LYS A 482 -4.64 -1.55 34.43
CA LYS A 482 -5.71 -2.16 35.23
C LYS A 482 -5.95 -3.62 34.85
N THR A 483 -5.20 -4.14 33.89
CA THR A 483 -5.41 -5.42 33.20
C THR A 483 -4.16 -6.28 33.29
N ILE A 484 -3.74 -6.60 34.52
CA ILE A 484 -2.72 -7.62 34.77
C ILE A 484 -3.15 -8.93 34.06
N GLY A 485 -2.43 -9.34 33.00
CA GLY A 485 -2.73 -10.51 32.18
C GLY A 485 -3.72 -10.32 31.02
N GLY A 486 -4.05 -9.08 30.64
CA GLY A 486 -4.83 -8.75 29.43
C GLY A 486 -3.91 -8.28 28.30
N GLY A 487 -3.45 -9.18 27.45
CA GLY A 487 -2.41 -8.94 26.43
C GLY A 487 -2.75 -8.04 25.24
N ASP A 488 -3.72 -7.12 25.32
CA ASP A 488 -4.25 -6.40 24.14
C ASP A 488 -3.78 -4.93 23.99
N ASP A 489 -2.80 -4.48 24.76
CA ASP A 489 -2.28 -3.11 24.63
C ASP A 489 -1.13 -2.99 23.59
N SER A 490 -1.16 -1.93 22.78
CA SER A 490 -0.24 -1.67 21.64
C SER A 490 1.26 -1.59 22.01
N PHE A 491 1.61 -1.48 23.29
CA PHE A 491 3.00 -1.44 23.76
C PHE A 491 3.62 -2.82 24.00
N ASN A 492 2.82 -3.91 23.97
CA ASN A 492 3.31 -5.29 24.03
C ASN A 492 4.22 -5.68 22.84
N THR A 493 4.23 -4.84 21.81
CA THR A 493 5.14 -4.95 20.67
C THR A 493 6.62 -4.85 21.10
N PHE A 494 6.94 -3.99 22.08
CA PHE A 494 8.30 -3.78 22.59
C PHE A 494 8.53 -4.32 24.01
N PHE A 495 7.46 -4.55 24.78
CA PHE A 495 7.54 -5.08 26.14
C PHE A 495 6.91 -6.47 26.24
N SER A 496 7.43 -7.29 27.14
CA SER A 496 6.85 -8.55 27.55
C SER A 496 6.30 -8.42 28.97
N GLU A 497 5.08 -8.86 29.21
CA GLU A 497 4.48 -8.85 30.55
C GLU A 497 4.86 -10.15 31.29
N THR A 498 5.37 -10.02 32.49
CA THR A 498 5.56 -11.15 33.40
C THR A 498 4.34 -11.30 34.29
N GLY A 499 4.06 -12.52 34.80
CA GLY A 499 2.91 -12.76 35.70
C GLY A 499 2.89 -11.97 37.02
N ALA A 500 3.93 -11.19 37.31
CA ALA A 500 3.99 -10.25 38.44
C ALA A 500 3.60 -8.80 38.06
N GLY A 501 3.06 -8.58 36.85
CA GLY A 501 2.74 -7.24 36.31
C GLY A 501 3.96 -6.40 35.96
N LYS A 502 5.14 -7.03 35.86
CA LYS A 502 6.38 -6.35 35.47
C LYS A 502 6.56 -6.47 33.95
N HIS A 503 6.78 -5.33 33.32
CA HIS A 503 7.02 -5.16 31.90
C HIS A 503 8.53 -5.20 31.64
N VAL A 504 8.98 -6.17 30.85
CA VAL A 504 10.40 -6.38 30.52
C VAL A 504 10.62 -6.08 29.03
N PRO A 505 11.56 -5.19 28.67
CA PRO A 505 11.92 -4.89 27.30
C PRO A 505 12.31 -6.13 26.48
N ARG A 506 11.86 -6.18 25.21
CA ARG A 506 12.34 -7.11 24.19
C ARG A 506 13.65 -6.60 23.58
N ALA A 507 14.67 -6.49 24.43
CA ALA A 507 15.98 -5.95 24.06
C ALA A 507 17.10 -6.94 24.36
N VAL A 508 18.15 -6.92 23.54
CA VAL A 508 19.44 -7.57 23.83
C VAL A 508 20.53 -6.52 23.76
N PHE A 509 21.35 -6.42 24.80
CA PHE A 509 22.54 -5.57 24.83
C PHE A 509 23.76 -6.46 24.74
N VAL A 510 24.63 -6.18 23.78
CA VAL A 510 25.83 -6.96 23.52
C VAL A 510 27.02 -6.02 23.42
N ASP A 511 28.03 -6.29 24.23
CA ASP A 511 29.34 -5.69 24.05
C ASP A 511 30.43 -6.73 24.34
N LEU A 512 31.57 -6.62 23.65
CA LEU A 512 32.73 -7.48 23.87
C LEU A 512 33.51 -7.05 25.11
N GLU A 513 33.29 -5.81 25.58
CA GLU A 513 33.79 -5.29 26.85
C GLU A 513 32.65 -5.12 27.88
N PRO A 514 32.87 -5.40 29.18
CA PRO A 514 31.80 -5.29 30.17
C PRO A 514 31.45 -3.85 30.60
N THR A 515 32.33 -2.86 30.38
CA THR A 515 32.24 -1.53 31.01
C THR A 515 30.89 -0.83 30.78
N VAL A 516 30.44 -0.75 29.53
CA VAL A 516 29.21 -0.01 29.17
C VAL A 516 27.95 -0.77 29.61
N VAL A 517 27.97 -2.09 29.51
CA VAL A 517 26.83 -2.92 29.93
C VAL A 517 26.73 -2.96 31.45
N ASP A 518 27.84 -2.90 32.18
CA ASP A 518 27.85 -2.81 33.64
C ASP A 518 27.28 -1.47 34.14
N GLU A 519 27.40 -0.37 33.38
CA GLU A 519 26.66 0.87 33.65
C GLU A 519 25.15 0.65 33.55
N VAL A 520 24.66 -0.13 32.58
CA VAL A 520 23.24 -0.50 32.48
C VAL A 520 22.81 -1.38 33.65
N ARG A 521 23.66 -2.32 34.09
CA ARG A 521 23.40 -3.19 35.26
C ARG A 521 23.38 -2.44 36.59
N THR A 522 24.06 -1.30 36.69
CA THR A 522 24.17 -0.51 37.93
C THR A 522 23.37 0.78 37.91
N GLY A 523 22.88 1.19 36.74
CA GLY A 523 22.12 2.41 36.53
C GLY A 523 20.69 2.39 37.05
N THR A 524 19.95 3.46 36.74
CA THR A 524 18.56 3.67 37.20
C THR A 524 17.63 2.52 36.78
N TYR A 525 17.77 2.03 35.54
CA TYR A 525 16.94 0.99 34.94
C TYR A 525 17.49 -0.43 35.13
N ARG A 526 18.36 -0.65 36.12
CA ARG A 526 18.97 -1.97 36.39
C ARG A 526 17.97 -3.11 36.63
N GLN A 527 16.76 -2.78 37.10
CA GLN A 527 15.71 -3.76 37.37
C GLN A 527 14.83 -4.01 36.14
N LEU A 528 14.90 -3.17 35.10
CA LEU A 528 14.02 -3.26 33.95
C LEU A 528 14.39 -4.45 33.04
N PHE A 529 15.66 -4.59 32.68
CA PHE A 529 16.16 -5.62 31.78
C PHE A 529 16.35 -6.98 32.47
N HIS A 530 16.16 -8.06 31.72
CA HIS A 530 16.51 -9.38 32.22
C HIS A 530 18.04 -9.55 32.22
N PRO A 531 18.69 -10.04 33.30
CA PRO A 531 20.15 -10.15 33.35
C PRO A 531 20.77 -10.96 32.21
N GLU A 532 20.03 -11.94 31.69
CA GLU A 532 20.48 -12.76 30.56
C GLU A 532 20.42 -12.07 29.19
N GLN A 533 19.74 -10.92 29.08
CA GLN A 533 19.73 -10.07 27.89
C GLN A 533 20.96 -9.15 27.81
N LEU A 534 21.71 -9.03 28.91
CA LEU A 534 22.89 -8.17 29.03
C LEU A 534 24.15 -9.02 28.87
N ILE A 535 24.63 -9.15 27.65
CA ILE A 535 25.72 -10.06 27.25
C ILE A 535 27.02 -9.27 27.15
N THR A 536 28.05 -9.75 27.85
CA THR A 536 29.36 -9.08 27.94
C THR A 536 30.48 -10.07 27.66
N GLY A 537 31.40 -9.71 26.78
CA GLY A 537 32.68 -10.39 26.60
C GLY A 537 33.70 -10.05 27.70
N LYS A 538 34.92 -10.53 27.50
CA LYS A 538 36.07 -10.23 28.38
C LYS A 538 37.13 -9.35 27.72
N GLU A 539 37.21 -9.39 26.40
CA GLU A 539 38.19 -8.69 25.60
C GLU A 539 37.46 -7.84 24.57
N ASP A 540 37.91 -6.60 24.36
CA ASP A 540 37.33 -5.71 23.39
C ASP A 540 37.85 -6.02 21.96
N ALA A 541 37.15 -5.46 20.97
CA ALA A 541 37.60 -5.48 19.58
C ALA A 541 38.70 -4.43 19.30
N ALA A 542 39.04 -3.56 20.26
CA ALA A 542 40.10 -2.54 20.14
C ALA A 542 40.03 -1.70 18.85
N ASN A 543 38.82 -1.30 18.44
CA ASN A 543 38.54 -0.59 17.17
C ASN A 543 38.99 -1.34 15.90
N ASN A 544 39.08 -2.66 15.93
CA ASN A 544 39.44 -3.49 14.79
C ASN A 544 38.24 -4.35 14.34
N TYR A 545 37.76 -4.12 13.12
CA TYR A 545 36.69 -4.92 12.50
C TYR A 545 36.99 -6.43 12.53
N ALA A 546 38.21 -6.83 12.17
CA ALA A 546 38.58 -8.23 12.06
C ALA A 546 38.50 -8.97 13.41
N ARG A 547 38.79 -8.28 14.53
CA ARG A 547 38.58 -8.84 15.88
C ARG A 547 37.10 -9.07 16.19
N GLY A 548 36.28 -8.08 15.84
CA GLY A 548 34.83 -8.15 16.03
C GLY A 548 34.15 -9.21 15.17
N HIS A 549 34.69 -9.50 13.98
CA HIS A 549 34.09 -10.42 13.03
C HIS A 549 34.67 -11.84 13.08
N TYR A 550 36.00 -12.00 13.06
CA TYR A 550 36.67 -13.29 12.86
C TYR A 550 37.15 -13.96 14.15
N THR A 551 37.70 -13.21 15.10
CA THR A 551 38.33 -13.78 16.31
C THR A 551 37.41 -13.73 17.52
N VAL A 552 37.35 -12.59 18.23
CA VAL A 552 36.62 -12.44 19.49
C VAL A 552 35.11 -12.58 19.29
N GLY A 553 34.57 -11.98 18.22
CA GLY A 553 33.13 -12.04 17.94
C GLY A 553 32.61 -13.46 17.70
N LYS A 554 33.42 -14.30 17.05
CA LYS A 554 33.08 -15.70 16.77
C LYS A 554 32.92 -16.55 18.02
N GLU A 555 33.59 -16.20 19.12
CA GLU A 555 33.41 -16.89 20.40
C GLU A 555 32.09 -16.51 21.09
N MET A 556 31.57 -15.31 20.84
CA MET A 556 30.40 -14.75 21.51
C MET A 556 29.10 -14.91 20.72
N ILE A 557 29.17 -15.08 19.39
CA ILE A 557 28.00 -15.08 18.50
C ILE A 557 26.95 -16.13 18.86
N ASP A 558 27.37 -17.36 19.17
CA ASP A 558 26.44 -18.45 19.53
C ASP A 558 25.65 -18.14 20.80
N ALA A 559 26.30 -17.50 21.78
CA ALA A 559 25.65 -17.09 23.02
C ALA A 559 24.61 -16.00 22.75
N VAL A 560 24.89 -15.06 21.86
CA VAL A 560 23.95 -13.98 21.49
C VAL A 560 22.75 -14.54 20.72
N LEU A 561 22.99 -15.42 19.74
CA LEU A 561 21.93 -16.04 18.95
C LEU A 561 20.99 -16.89 19.82
N ASP A 562 21.51 -17.64 20.80
CA ASP A 562 20.67 -18.40 21.74
C ASP A 562 19.73 -17.48 22.56
N ARG A 563 20.20 -16.28 22.93
CA ARG A 563 19.36 -15.29 23.65
C ARG A 563 18.34 -14.62 22.74
N ILE A 564 18.71 -14.29 21.51
CA ILE A 564 17.76 -13.76 20.52
C ILE A 564 16.67 -14.79 20.23
N ARG A 565 17.05 -16.06 20.06
CA ARG A 565 16.11 -17.17 19.83
C ARG A 565 15.10 -17.31 20.97
N LYS A 566 15.56 -17.27 22.22
CA LYS A 566 14.65 -17.31 23.39
C LYS A 566 13.64 -16.17 23.41
N LEU A 567 14.01 -14.98 22.94
CA LEU A 567 13.08 -13.84 22.83
C LEU A 567 12.14 -14.01 21.64
N ALA A 568 12.63 -14.54 20.52
CA ALA A 568 11.82 -14.85 19.35
C ALA A 568 10.76 -15.92 19.67
N ASP A 569 11.11 -16.96 20.43
CA ASP A 569 10.19 -18.01 20.88
C ASP A 569 9.09 -17.49 21.83
N GLN A 570 9.31 -16.34 22.48
CA GLN A 570 8.33 -15.63 23.31
C GLN A 570 7.42 -14.68 22.52
N CYS A 571 7.65 -14.54 21.21
CA CYS A 571 6.85 -13.71 20.33
C CYS A 571 5.82 -14.57 19.59
N THR A 572 4.60 -14.07 19.47
CA THR A 572 3.53 -14.72 18.71
C THR A 572 3.59 -14.39 17.22
N GLY A 573 4.05 -13.18 16.88
CA GLY A 573 4.14 -12.64 15.53
C GLY A 573 5.31 -11.67 15.37
N LEU A 574 6.55 -12.18 15.51
CA LEU A 574 7.77 -11.38 15.34
C LEU A 574 7.81 -10.73 13.95
N GLN A 575 7.82 -9.40 13.90
CA GLN A 575 7.95 -8.64 12.66
C GLN A 575 9.41 -8.61 12.16
N GLY A 576 10.34 -8.31 13.07
CA GLY A 576 11.72 -8.06 12.69
C GLY A 576 12.64 -7.65 13.84
N PHE A 577 13.85 -7.24 13.46
CA PHE A 577 14.94 -6.82 14.34
C PHE A 577 15.30 -5.35 14.11
N LEU A 578 15.50 -4.60 15.19
CA LEU A 578 16.04 -3.25 15.17
C LEU A 578 17.46 -3.28 15.72
N ILE A 579 18.46 -2.98 14.90
CA ILE A 579 19.87 -3.14 15.23
C ILE A 579 20.51 -1.77 15.41
N PHE A 580 21.05 -1.50 16.59
CA PHE A 580 21.70 -0.23 16.93
C PHE A 580 23.20 -0.46 17.05
N HIS A 581 23.99 0.21 16.20
CA HIS A 581 25.44 0.03 16.17
C HIS A 581 26.17 1.26 15.61
N SER A 582 27.50 1.22 15.64
CA SER A 582 28.36 2.25 15.05
C SER A 582 29.23 1.67 13.94
N PHE A 583 29.43 2.41 12.85
CA PHE A 583 30.36 2.02 11.80
C PHE A 583 31.84 2.13 12.23
N GLY A 584 32.17 3.07 13.11
CA GLY A 584 33.56 3.33 13.50
C GLY A 584 34.18 2.32 14.49
N GLY A 585 33.39 1.75 15.39
CA GLY A 585 33.88 0.86 16.44
C GLY A 585 34.12 -0.57 15.95
N GLY A 586 35.08 -1.31 16.55
CA GLY A 586 35.38 -2.70 16.14
C GLY A 586 34.27 -3.70 16.44
N THR A 587 33.63 -3.57 17.62
CA THR A 587 32.45 -4.39 17.97
C THR A 587 31.23 -3.96 17.15
N GLY A 588 30.97 -2.65 17.08
CA GLY A 588 29.81 -2.12 16.36
C GLY A 588 29.82 -2.38 14.86
N SER A 589 31.01 -2.50 14.24
CA SER A 589 31.15 -2.86 12.83
C SER A 589 31.24 -4.37 12.67
N GLY A 590 32.33 -5.00 13.11
CA GLY A 590 32.63 -6.42 12.87
C GLY A 590 31.61 -7.40 13.46
N PHE A 591 31.23 -7.22 14.73
CA PHE A 591 30.27 -8.13 15.37
C PHE A 591 28.86 -7.97 14.80
N THR A 592 28.48 -6.74 14.40
CA THR A 592 27.18 -6.49 13.77
C THR A 592 27.08 -7.15 12.40
N SER A 593 28.11 -7.04 11.57
CA SER A 593 28.19 -7.74 10.27
C SER A 593 28.02 -9.25 10.44
N LEU A 594 28.77 -9.85 11.38
CA LEU A 594 28.64 -11.28 11.69
C LEU A 594 27.25 -11.64 12.20
N LEU A 595 26.64 -10.80 13.04
CA LEU A 595 25.31 -11.04 13.58
C LEU A 595 24.25 -11.01 12.48
N LEU A 596 24.33 -10.05 11.55
CA LEU A 596 23.39 -9.91 10.45
C LEU A 596 23.44 -11.09 9.48
N GLU A 597 24.64 -11.57 9.12
CA GLU A 597 24.80 -12.79 8.33
C GLU A 597 24.05 -13.96 8.97
N ARG A 598 24.21 -14.14 10.29
CA ARG A 598 23.56 -15.25 11.02
C ARG A 598 22.06 -15.05 11.17
N LEU A 599 21.61 -13.83 11.39
CA LEU A 599 20.18 -13.50 11.46
C LEU A 599 19.49 -13.71 10.11
N SER A 600 20.16 -13.41 8.99
CA SER A 600 19.65 -13.68 7.64
C SER A 600 19.52 -15.18 7.37
N VAL A 601 20.43 -16.01 7.90
CA VAL A 601 20.34 -17.47 7.79
C VAL A 601 19.20 -18.04 8.64
N ASP A 602 19.10 -17.63 9.92
CA ASP A 602 18.10 -18.18 10.86
C ASP A 602 16.69 -17.59 10.63
N TYR A 603 16.61 -16.31 10.22
CA TYR A 603 15.38 -15.52 10.13
C TYR A 603 15.26 -14.74 8.80
N GLY A 604 15.58 -15.38 7.66
CA GLY A 604 15.64 -14.72 6.35
C GLY A 604 14.39 -13.94 5.92
N LYS A 605 13.18 -14.36 6.33
CA LYS A 605 11.92 -13.67 5.99
C LYS A 605 11.57 -12.47 6.88
N LYS A 606 12.36 -12.20 7.94
CA LYS A 606 12.06 -11.14 8.92
C LYS A 606 12.82 -9.87 8.57
N SER A 607 12.17 -8.72 8.72
CA SER A 607 12.79 -7.43 8.40
C SER A 607 13.89 -7.07 9.40
N LYS A 608 14.99 -6.50 8.92
CA LYS A 608 16.16 -6.09 9.68
C LYS A 608 16.41 -4.62 9.40
N LEU A 609 16.16 -3.76 10.39
CA LEU A 609 16.41 -2.32 10.29
C LEU A 609 17.61 -1.94 11.13
N GLU A 610 18.48 -1.10 10.58
CA GLU A 610 19.67 -0.62 11.26
C GLU A 610 19.56 0.86 11.63
N PHE A 611 20.10 1.20 12.79
CA PHE A 611 20.40 2.57 13.22
C PHE A 611 21.90 2.68 13.36
N SER A 612 22.55 3.18 12.32
CA SER A 612 23.99 3.13 12.15
C SER A 612 24.60 4.50 12.37
N ILE A 613 25.48 4.58 13.37
CA ILE A 613 26.19 5.83 13.70
C ILE A 613 27.37 6.03 12.75
N TYR A 614 27.26 7.05 11.92
CA TYR A 614 28.27 7.46 10.95
C TYR A 614 29.42 8.22 11.64
N PRO A 615 30.68 7.89 11.33
CA PRO A 615 31.84 8.47 11.99
C PRO A 615 32.10 9.91 11.54
N ALA A 616 32.34 10.79 12.52
CA ALA A 616 32.63 12.19 12.30
C ALA A 616 34.10 12.51 12.66
N PRO A 617 34.92 13.09 11.78
CA PRO A 617 36.35 13.31 12.03
C PRO A 617 36.66 14.25 13.22
N GLN A 618 35.72 15.11 13.62
CA GLN A 618 35.90 16.00 14.78
C GLN A 618 35.67 15.30 16.14
N ILE A 619 34.91 14.20 16.14
CA ILE A 619 34.50 13.45 17.33
C ILE A 619 35.09 12.03 17.33
N ALA A 620 35.72 11.62 16.22
CA ALA A 620 36.34 10.32 16.02
C ALA A 620 37.36 10.03 17.13
N THR A 621 37.20 8.87 17.75
CA THR A 621 38.11 8.39 18.80
C THR A 621 39.18 7.45 18.24
N ALA A 622 38.93 6.91 17.04
CA ALA A 622 39.84 6.00 16.36
C ALA A 622 40.22 6.50 14.96
N VAL A 623 41.48 6.27 14.58
CA VAL A 623 42.02 6.67 13.26
C VAL A 623 41.53 5.71 12.16
N VAL A 624 41.22 4.47 12.51
CA VAL A 624 40.83 3.39 11.58
C VAL A 624 39.33 3.28 11.35
N GLU A 625 38.53 4.24 11.84
CA GLU A 625 37.07 4.28 11.61
C GLU A 625 36.67 4.16 10.13
N PRO A 626 37.38 4.78 9.15
CA PRO A 626 37.03 4.60 7.74
C PRO A 626 37.17 3.15 7.26
N TYR A 627 38.18 2.40 7.72
CA TYR A 627 38.31 0.98 7.37
C TYR A 627 37.14 0.15 7.92
N ASN A 628 36.83 0.33 9.19
CA ASN A 628 35.73 -0.39 9.83
C ASN A 628 34.39 -0.10 9.16
N SER A 629 34.18 1.16 8.72
CA SER A 629 32.94 1.59 8.09
C SER A 629 32.76 1.00 6.69
N ILE A 630 33.81 0.97 5.86
CA ILE A 630 33.75 0.33 4.53
C ILE A 630 33.47 -1.16 4.65
N LEU A 631 34.19 -1.85 5.54
CA LEU A 631 34.07 -3.31 5.70
C LEU A 631 32.71 -3.73 6.24
N THR A 632 32.15 -2.98 7.20
CA THR A 632 30.82 -3.30 7.71
C THR A 632 29.75 -2.98 6.69
N THR A 633 29.81 -1.84 5.98
CA THR A 633 28.83 -1.53 4.94
C THR A 633 28.84 -2.58 3.84
N HIS A 634 30.00 -3.03 3.37
CA HIS A 634 30.11 -4.09 2.36
C HIS A 634 29.39 -5.38 2.78
N THR A 635 29.67 -5.85 4.01
CA THR A 635 29.11 -7.12 4.51
C THR A 635 27.64 -7.01 4.91
N THR A 636 27.18 -5.85 5.39
CA THR A 636 25.78 -5.67 5.79
C THR A 636 24.86 -5.29 4.62
N LEU A 637 25.40 -4.85 3.48
CA LEU A 637 24.61 -4.37 2.34
C LEU A 637 23.61 -5.42 1.81
N GLU A 638 23.97 -6.71 1.84
CA GLU A 638 23.10 -7.80 1.38
C GLU A 638 22.14 -8.32 2.46
N HIS A 639 22.33 -7.90 3.71
CA HIS A 639 21.63 -8.46 4.87
C HIS A 639 20.74 -7.44 5.58
N SER A 640 20.91 -6.15 5.33
CA SER A 640 20.06 -5.09 5.87
C SER A 640 18.92 -4.79 4.92
N ASP A 641 17.70 -4.65 5.44
CA ASP A 641 16.54 -4.24 4.62
C ASP A 641 16.46 -2.72 4.50
N CYS A 642 16.85 -1.99 5.55
CA CYS A 642 16.93 -0.53 5.57
C CYS A 642 17.79 -0.02 6.74
N ALA A 643 18.70 0.91 6.45
CA ALA A 643 19.68 1.43 7.39
C ALA A 643 19.57 2.95 7.54
N PHE A 644 19.14 3.40 8.72
CA PHE A 644 19.07 4.80 9.08
C PHE A 644 20.44 5.31 9.51
N MET A 645 21.07 6.10 8.65
CA MET A 645 22.35 6.72 8.94
C MET A 645 22.18 7.94 9.84
N VAL A 646 23.04 8.02 10.86
CA VAL A 646 23.02 9.09 11.85
C VAL A 646 24.45 9.62 12.04
N ASP A 647 24.70 10.84 11.56
CA ASP A 647 26.01 11.50 11.60
C ASP A 647 26.21 12.26 12.92
N ASN A 648 27.26 11.87 13.65
CA ASN A 648 27.64 12.55 14.89
C ASN A 648 27.96 14.03 14.67
N GLU A 649 28.52 14.43 13.53
CA GLU A 649 28.85 15.84 13.24
C GLU A 649 27.58 16.67 13.08
N ALA A 650 26.60 16.13 12.34
CA ALA A 650 25.33 16.81 12.10
C ALA A 650 24.54 17.02 13.40
N ILE A 651 24.45 15.99 14.25
CA ILE A 651 23.79 16.09 15.56
C ILE A 651 24.55 17.06 16.48
N TYR A 652 25.89 17.03 16.47
CA TYR A 652 26.68 17.98 17.25
C TYR A 652 26.42 19.44 16.85
N ASP A 653 26.35 19.71 15.55
CA ASP A 653 26.02 21.03 15.01
C ASP A 653 24.60 21.47 15.37
N ILE A 654 23.62 20.55 15.31
CA ILE A 654 22.23 20.81 15.73
C ILE A 654 22.17 21.13 17.23
N CYS A 655 22.80 20.34 18.09
CA CYS A 655 22.84 20.59 19.53
C CYS A 655 23.48 21.94 19.85
N ARG A 656 24.55 22.31 19.15
CA ARG A 656 25.24 23.58 19.37
C ARG A 656 24.43 24.79 18.90
N ARG A 657 23.76 24.68 17.75
CA ARG A 657 23.02 25.78 17.11
C ARG A 657 21.63 25.98 17.70
N ASN A 658 20.90 24.89 17.91
CA ASN A 658 19.48 24.94 18.26
C ASN A 658 19.24 24.82 19.77
N LEU A 659 20.08 24.06 20.49
CA LEU A 659 19.99 23.89 21.95
C LEU A 659 20.89 24.84 22.73
N ASP A 660 21.69 25.66 22.05
CA ASP A 660 22.67 26.60 22.62
C ASP A 660 23.73 25.93 23.54
N ILE A 661 24.06 24.66 23.29
CA ILE A 661 25.06 23.92 24.06
C ILE A 661 26.44 24.14 23.44
N GLU A 662 27.36 24.84 24.12
CA GLU A 662 28.69 25.10 23.56
C GLU A 662 29.51 23.84 23.27
N ARG A 663 29.39 22.82 24.13
CA ARG A 663 30.10 21.54 24.04
C ARG A 663 29.16 20.36 24.33
N PRO A 664 28.40 19.88 23.33
CA PRO A 664 27.57 18.70 23.45
C PRO A 664 28.35 17.47 23.90
N THR A 665 27.80 16.73 24.86
CA THR A 665 28.31 15.42 25.32
C THR A 665 27.54 14.29 24.62
N TYR A 666 28.05 13.04 24.70
CA TYR A 666 27.33 11.87 24.18
C TYR A 666 25.93 11.71 24.79
N THR A 667 25.71 12.11 26.05
CA THR A 667 24.37 12.10 26.64
C THR A 667 23.41 13.05 25.92
N ASN A 668 23.88 14.23 25.49
CA ASN A 668 23.05 15.18 24.74
C ASN A 668 22.74 14.63 23.34
N LEU A 669 23.76 14.09 22.66
CA LEU A 669 23.63 13.47 21.33
C LEU A 669 22.63 12.30 21.38
N ASN A 670 22.82 11.36 22.31
CA ASN A 670 22.00 10.16 22.44
C ASN A 670 20.55 10.48 22.81
N ARG A 671 20.29 11.56 23.57
CA ARG A 671 18.91 12.01 23.85
C ARG A 671 18.22 12.53 22.59
N LEU A 672 18.92 13.25 21.72
CA LEU A 672 18.37 13.68 20.44
C LEU A 672 18.12 12.47 19.51
N ILE A 673 19.08 11.53 19.44
CA ILE A 673 18.90 10.27 18.70
C ILE A 673 17.69 9.50 19.23
N GLY A 674 17.55 9.39 20.55
CA GLY A 674 16.41 8.72 21.19
C GLY A 674 15.06 9.30 20.77
N GLN A 675 14.94 10.63 20.62
CA GLN A 675 13.72 11.28 20.13
C GLN A 675 13.38 10.93 18.68
N ILE A 676 14.41 10.81 17.83
CA ILE A 676 14.26 10.45 16.42
C ILE A 676 13.82 8.99 16.31
N VAL A 677 14.57 8.08 16.96
CA VAL A 677 14.25 6.65 17.02
C VAL A 677 12.84 6.46 17.56
N SER A 678 12.48 7.20 18.62
CA SER A 678 11.13 7.16 19.19
C SER A 678 10.05 7.65 18.24
N SER A 679 10.36 8.56 17.33
CA SER A 679 9.41 9.06 16.32
C SER A 679 9.24 8.05 15.17
N ILE A 680 10.31 7.35 14.80
CA ILE A 680 10.30 6.28 13.79
C ILE A 680 9.53 5.06 14.31
N THR A 681 9.76 4.64 15.56
CA THR A 681 9.09 3.48 16.17
C THR A 681 7.72 3.81 16.78
N ALA A 682 7.28 5.08 16.73
CA ALA A 682 6.01 5.50 17.33
C ALA A 682 4.81 4.78 16.71
N SER A 683 4.83 4.51 15.39
CA SER A 683 3.77 3.81 14.67
C SER A 683 3.61 2.34 15.10
N LEU A 684 4.66 1.76 15.69
CA LEU A 684 4.66 0.36 16.17
C LEU A 684 4.22 0.24 17.63
N ARG A 685 4.34 1.33 18.40
CA ARG A 685 4.09 1.34 19.86
C ARG A 685 2.75 1.95 20.23
N PHE A 686 2.23 2.83 19.39
CA PHE A 686 0.98 3.53 19.61
C PHE A 686 0.05 3.32 18.43
N ASP A 687 -1.24 3.24 18.74
CA ASP A 687 -2.25 3.33 17.71
C ASP A 687 -2.32 4.76 17.15
N GLY A 688 -2.50 4.87 15.84
CA GLY A 688 -2.44 6.10 15.07
C GLY A 688 -3.40 6.06 13.89
N ALA A 689 -3.72 7.22 13.33
CA ALA A 689 -4.67 7.31 12.21
C ALA A 689 -4.11 6.71 10.91
N LEU A 690 -2.77 6.69 10.78
CA LEU A 690 -2.06 6.00 9.71
C LEU A 690 -0.79 5.39 10.32
N ASN A 691 -0.86 4.09 10.64
CA ASN A 691 0.27 3.34 11.16
C ASN A 691 1.11 2.82 9.98
N VAL A 692 2.43 2.91 10.13
CA VAL A 692 3.42 2.38 9.19
C VAL A 692 4.11 1.21 9.87
N ASP A 693 4.04 0.03 9.24
CA ASP A 693 4.71 -1.20 9.70
C ASP A 693 6.21 -1.22 9.32
N LEU A 694 6.98 -2.12 9.94
CA LEU A 694 8.39 -2.35 9.58
C LEU A 694 8.57 -2.70 8.09
N THR A 695 7.73 -3.60 7.57
CA THR A 695 7.72 -3.97 6.15
C THR A 695 7.31 -2.79 5.26
N GLU A 696 6.48 -1.87 5.77
CA GLU A 696 6.11 -0.67 5.03
C GLU A 696 7.25 0.35 4.95
N PHE A 697 8.19 0.39 5.89
CA PHE A 697 9.38 1.24 5.73
C PHE A 697 10.20 0.80 4.52
N GLN A 698 10.38 -0.50 4.31
CA GLN A 698 11.08 -1.05 3.15
C GLN A 698 10.35 -0.69 1.84
N THR A 699 9.06 -1.04 1.73
CA THR A 699 8.30 -0.80 0.48
C THR A 699 8.16 0.67 0.12
N ASN A 700 8.12 1.56 1.12
CA ASN A 700 7.92 2.98 0.86
C ASN A 700 9.21 3.76 0.69
N LEU A 701 10.34 3.35 1.32
CA LEU A 701 11.59 4.11 1.29
C LEU A 701 12.67 3.49 0.41
N VAL A 702 12.60 2.19 0.08
CA VAL A 702 13.68 1.45 -0.57
C VAL A 702 13.24 0.98 -1.97
N PRO A 703 13.47 1.77 -3.03
CA PRO A 703 13.15 1.38 -4.41
C PRO A 703 14.09 0.31 -4.96
N TYR A 704 15.35 0.31 -4.52
CA TYR A 704 16.39 -0.64 -4.92
C TYR A 704 17.01 -1.30 -3.69
N PRO A 705 17.30 -2.62 -3.71
CA PRO A 705 17.86 -3.33 -2.56
C PRO A 705 19.16 -2.72 -2.05
N ARG A 706 20.05 -2.28 -2.94
CA ARG A 706 21.33 -1.66 -2.58
C ARG A 706 21.17 -0.23 -2.05
N ILE A 707 20.10 0.48 -2.42
CA ILE A 707 19.85 1.89 -2.06
C ILE A 707 18.86 1.97 -0.89
N HIS A 708 19.26 1.40 0.25
CA HIS A 708 18.42 1.28 1.44
C HIS A 708 18.82 2.20 2.59
N PHE A 709 19.48 3.33 2.29
CA PHE A 709 20.00 4.29 3.28
C PHE A 709 19.18 5.60 3.33
N PRO A 710 17.98 5.60 3.95
CA PRO A 710 17.21 6.83 4.09
C PRO A 710 17.85 7.80 5.09
N LEU A 711 17.77 9.07 4.74
CA LEU A 711 18.14 10.19 5.59
C LEU A 711 17.02 10.49 6.60
N ALA A 712 17.37 10.56 7.89
CA ALA A 712 16.46 11.05 8.92
C ALA A 712 16.62 12.58 9.13
N THR A 713 15.51 13.27 9.33
CA THR A 713 15.46 14.70 9.69
C THR A 713 14.38 14.92 10.73
N TYR A 714 14.65 15.69 11.78
CA TYR A 714 13.70 15.91 12.86
C TYR A 714 13.47 17.39 13.12
N ALA A 715 12.19 17.76 13.26
CA ALA A 715 11.80 19.12 13.60
C ALA A 715 10.55 19.13 14.51
N PRO A 716 10.44 20.09 15.44
CA PRO A 716 11.42 21.12 15.75
C PRO A 716 12.41 20.69 16.85
N VAL A 717 13.65 21.19 16.77
CA VAL A 717 14.65 21.05 17.84
C VAL A 717 14.78 22.40 18.53
N ILE A 718 14.22 22.54 19.74
CA ILE A 718 14.17 23.79 20.50
C ILE A 718 14.68 23.55 21.93
N SER A 719 15.53 24.47 22.42
CA SER A 719 15.98 24.49 23.82
C SER A 719 14.82 24.68 24.79
N ALA A 720 14.87 24.02 25.95
CA ALA A 720 13.91 24.19 27.03
C ALA A 720 13.71 25.67 27.46
N GLU A 721 14.71 26.53 27.30
CA GLU A 721 14.64 27.95 27.64
C GLU A 721 13.83 28.78 26.61
N LYS A 722 13.89 28.39 25.33
CA LYS A 722 13.23 29.08 24.21
C LYS A 722 11.77 28.66 24.00
N ALA A 723 11.32 27.61 24.69
CA ALA A 723 10.02 26.96 24.53
C ALA A 723 8.78 27.88 24.66
N TYR A 724 8.87 28.96 25.45
CA TYR A 724 7.71 29.80 25.77
C TYR A 724 7.37 30.85 24.71
N HIS A 725 8.25 31.08 23.73
CA HIS A 725 8.13 32.21 22.82
C HIS A 725 7.51 31.87 21.47
N GLU A 726 7.52 30.60 21.02
CA GLU A 726 7.09 30.22 19.66
C GLU A 726 6.33 28.89 19.66
N GLN A 727 5.05 28.93 19.27
CA GLN A 727 4.30 27.72 18.90
C GLN A 727 4.36 27.56 17.39
N LEU A 728 5.13 26.58 16.93
CA LEU A 728 5.28 26.31 15.50
C LEU A 728 4.05 25.61 14.93
N THR A 729 3.61 26.07 13.77
CA THR A 729 2.51 25.48 12.99
C THR A 729 2.98 24.22 12.25
N VAL A 730 2.03 23.41 11.77
CA VAL A 730 2.36 22.20 10.96
C VAL A 730 3.18 22.59 9.73
N ALA A 731 2.80 23.66 9.02
CA ALA A 731 3.51 24.09 7.83
C ALA A 731 4.97 24.52 8.12
N GLU A 732 5.23 25.18 9.25
CA GLU A 732 6.58 25.60 9.64
C GLU A 732 7.47 24.40 9.95
N ILE A 733 7.00 23.45 10.77
CA ILE A 733 7.79 22.25 11.09
C ILE A 733 8.03 21.39 9.84
N THR A 734 7.07 21.29 8.92
CA THR A 734 7.27 20.58 7.64
C THR A 734 8.32 21.28 6.79
N ASN A 735 8.34 22.61 6.74
CA ASN A 735 9.35 23.35 6.00
C ASN A 735 10.75 23.14 6.59
N MET A 736 10.87 23.10 7.92
CA MET A 736 12.14 22.86 8.62
C MET A 736 12.74 21.48 8.31
N CYS A 737 11.93 20.46 7.99
CA CYS A 737 12.42 19.16 7.55
C CYS A 737 13.19 19.20 6.22
N PHE A 738 12.92 20.18 5.35
CA PHE A 738 13.63 20.33 4.08
C PHE A 738 14.81 21.31 4.18
N GLU A 739 15.13 21.79 5.38
CA GLU A 739 16.32 22.60 5.62
C GLU A 739 17.53 21.71 5.93
N PRO A 740 18.65 21.84 5.20
CA PRO A 740 19.86 21.05 5.44
C PRO A 740 20.39 21.17 6.88
N ALA A 741 20.05 22.27 7.57
CA ALA A 741 20.47 22.55 8.94
C ALA A 741 19.92 21.57 9.98
N ASN A 742 18.79 20.90 9.71
CA ASN A 742 18.12 20.00 10.65
C ASN A 742 18.33 18.51 10.32
N GLN A 743 19.08 18.22 9.25
CA GLN A 743 19.31 16.85 8.78
C GLN A 743 20.31 16.12 9.66
N MET A 744 20.10 14.81 9.80
CA MET A 744 20.94 13.96 10.66
C MET A 744 22.18 13.43 9.96
N VAL A 745 22.31 13.64 8.65
CA VAL A 745 23.56 13.39 7.91
C VAL A 745 23.92 14.66 7.17
N LYS A 746 25.21 14.99 7.17
CA LYS A 746 25.72 16.15 6.47
C LYS A 746 25.81 15.87 4.97
N CYS A 747 24.77 16.23 4.23
CA CYS A 747 24.74 16.27 2.77
C CYS A 747 23.95 17.50 2.33
N ASP A 748 24.11 17.95 1.09
CA ASP A 748 23.22 18.95 0.50
C ASP A 748 22.16 18.28 -0.39
N PRO A 749 20.89 18.18 0.06
CA PRO A 749 19.82 17.57 -0.73
C PRO A 749 19.53 18.30 -2.03
N ARG A 750 19.99 19.55 -2.18
CA ARG A 750 19.80 20.33 -3.40
C ARG A 750 20.67 19.85 -4.56
N HIS A 751 21.73 19.10 -4.27
CA HIS A 751 22.58 18.45 -5.27
C HIS A 751 22.07 17.04 -5.64
N GLY A 752 21.04 16.55 -4.96
CA GLY A 752 20.45 15.24 -5.23
C GLY A 752 18.98 15.33 -5.61
N LYS A 753 18.41 14.15 -5.87
CA LYS A 753 16.97 13.97 -6.09
C LYS A 753 16.39 13.11 -4.99
N TYR A 754 15.13 13.35 -4.65
CA TYR A 754 14.38 12.53 -3.70
C TYR A 754 13.71 11.38 -4.44
N MET A 755 13.97 10.15 -4.00
CA MET A 755 13.29 8.95 -4.49
C MET A 755 11.99 8.71 -3.71
N ALA A 756 12.06 8.87 -2.39
CA ALA A 756 10.94 8.66 -1.48
C ALA A 756 11.03 9.58 -0.26
N CYS A 757 9.89 9.99 0.28
CA CYS A 757 9.79 10.80 1.48
C CYS A 757 8.63 10.32 2.35
N CYS A 758 8.89 10.07 3.62
CA CYS A 758 7.90 9.73 4.64
C CYS A 758 7.95 10.77 5.75
N LEU A 759 6.80 11.35 6.09
CA LEU A 759 6.64 12.35 7.15
C LEU A 759 5.85 11.74 8.30
N LEU A 760 6.51 11.50 9.43
CA LEU A 760 5.93 10.94 10.64
C LEU A 760 5.64 12.06 11.64
N TYR A 761 4.39 12.50 11.70
CA TYR A 761 3.92 13.54 12.62
C TYR A 761 3.52 12.95 13.96
N ARG A 762 3.82 13.69 15.03
CA ARG A 762 3.42 13.38 16.41
C ARG A 762 2.79 14.58 17.10
N GLY A 763 1.72 14.36 17.85
CA GLY A 763 1.04 15.35 18.70
C GLY A 763 -0.21 15.96 18.07
N ASP A 764 -0.50 17.21 18.42
CA ASP A 764 -1.67 17.95 17.94
C ASP A 764 -1.50 18.37 16.48
N VAL A 765 -1.80 17.43 15.57
CA VAL A 765 -1.63 17.57 14.12
C VAL A 765 -2.93 17.22 13.41
N VAL A 766 -3.46 18.20 12.67
CA VAL A 766 -4.67 18.02 11.87
C VAL A 766 -4.26 17.53 10.47
N PRO A 767 -4.80 16.39 9.97
CA PRO A 767 -4.45 15.86 8.64
C PRO A 767 -4.65 16.86 7.50
N LYS A 768 -5.61 17.78 7.63
CA LYS A 768 -5.86 18.87 6.68
C LYS A 768 -4.66 19.79 6.50
N ASP A 769 -3.99 20.16 7.59
CA ASP A 769 -2.87 21.09 7.58
C ASP A 769 -1.62 20.42 7.02
N VAL A 770 -1.45 19.12 7.28
CA VAL A 770 -0.37 18.31 6.70
C VAL A 770 -0.46 18.27 5.18
N ASN A 771 -1.64 17.97 4.64
CA ASN A 771 -1.84 17.93 3.19
C ASN A 771 -1.61 19.30 2.53
N ALA A 772 -2.01 20.40 3.19
CA ALA A 772 -1.75 21.75 2.71
C ALA A 772 -0.24 22.11 2.75
N ALA A 773 0.46 21.69 3.80
CA ALA A 773 1.91 21.86 3.92
C ALA A 773 2.65 21.09 2.82
N ILE A 774 2.29 19.82 2.58
CA ILE A 774 2.89 18.99 1.52
C ILE A 774 2.61 19.58 0.13
N ALA A 775 1.38 20.04 -0.14
CA ALA A 775 1.06 20.70 -1.40
C ALA A 775 1.94 21.93 -1.63
N THR A 776 2.20 22.72 -0.57
CA THR A 776 3.11 23.87 -0.64
C THR A 776 4.55 23.44 -0.91
N ILE A 777 5.04 22.40 -0.24
CA ILE A 777 6.37 21.83 -0.44
C ILE A 777 6.57 21.36 -1.89
N LYS A 778 5.58 20.66 -2.46
CA LYS A 778 5.63 20.17 -3.85
C LYS A 778 5.76 21.30 -4.89
N THR A 779 5.32 22.53 -4.58
CA THR A 779 5.49 23.67 -5.49
C THR A 779 6.88 24.29 -5.47
N LYS A 780 7.74 23.94 -4.51
CA LYS A 780 9.08 24.52 -4.37
C LYS A 780 10.05 23.87 -5.37
N ARG A 781 10.63 24.69 -6.24
CA ARG A 781 11.63 24.26 -7.25
C ARG A 781 12.92 23.67 -6.67
N THR A 782 13.22 23.93 -5.40
CA THR A 782 14.43 23.43 -4.73
C THR A 782 14.33 21.98 -4.32
N ILE A 783 13.13 21.38 -4.37
CA ILE A 783 12.89 20.00 -3.97
C ILE A 783 12.54 19.25 -5.25
N GLN A 784 13.50 18.48 -5.74
CA GLN A 784 13.36 17.70 -6.96
C GLN A 784 13.17 16.24 -6.59
N PHE A 785 12.09 15.66 -7.10
CA PHE A 785 11.87 14.22 -7.05
C PHE A 785 12.38 13.60 -8.34
N VAL A 786 12.71 12.32 -8.29
CA VAL A 786 12.94 11.51 -9.50
C VAL A 786 11.67 11.48 -10.35
N ASP A 787 11.84 11.47 -11.67
CA ASP A 787 10.79 11.51 -12.68
C ASP A 787 9.81 10.33 -12.60
N TRP A 788 10.32 9.14 -12.29
CA TRP A 788 9.54 7.90 -12.17
C TRP A 788 8.75 7.77 -10.85
N CYS A 789 8.91 8.71 -9.88
CA CYS A 789 8.18 8.69 -8.60
C CYS A 789 7.32 9.96 -8.39
N PRO A 790 6.15 10.08 -9.06
CA PRO A 790 5.31 11.28 -8.99
C PRO A 790 4.58 11.49 -7.65
N THR A 791 4.49 10.48 -6.78
CA THR A 791 3.70 10.50 -5.53
C THR A 791 4.53 10.18 -4.28
N GLY A 792 5.79 10.63 -4.24
CA GLY A 792 6.78 10.27 -3.21
C GLY A 792 6.58 10.78 -1.77
N PHE A 793 5.36 11.11 -1.31
CA PHE A 793 5.11 11.51 0.09
C PHE A 793 4.18 10.54 0.81
N LYS A 794 4.69 9.82 1.80
CA LYS A 794 3.91 9.06 2.78
C LYS A 794 3.77 9.86 4.07
N VAL A 795 2.63 9.75 4.75
CA VAL A 795 2.31 10.56 5.94
C VAL A 795 1.83 9.67 7.08
N GLY A 796 2.60 9.54 8.15
CA GLY A 796 2.15 8.94 9.41
C GLY A 796 1.68 10.02 10.38
N ILE A 797 0.58 9.79 11.10
CA ILE A 797 0.09 10.74 12.14
C ILE A 797 -0.24 9.97 13.41
N ASN A 798 0.48 10.31 14.47
CA ASN A 798 0.22 9.86 15.83
C ASN A 798 -0.21 11.05 16.70
N TYR A 799 -1.35 10.93 17.38
CA TYR A 799 -1.91 12.01 18.19
C TYR A 799 -1.23 12.20 19.55
N GLN A 800 -0.38 11.25 19.97
CA GLN A 800 0.37 11.40 21.20
C GLN A 800 1.50 12.43 21.03
N PRO A 801 1.57 13.46 21.91
CA PRO A 801 2.64 14.44 21.85
C PRO A 801 4.00 13.81 22.18
N PRO A 802 5.10 14.31 21.59
CA PRO A 802 6.44 13.86 21.94
C PRO A 802 6.72 14.07 23.44
N THR A 803 7.20 13.02 24.11
CA THR A 803 7.63 13.12 25.51
C THR A 803 9.09 13.53 25.56
N VAL A 804 9.46 14.37 26.52
CA VAL A 804 10.86 14.74 26.77
C VAL A 804 11.32 14.16 28.10
N VAL A 805 12.58 13.74 28.14
CA VAL A 805 13.22 13.22 29.35
C VAL A 805 13.32 14.33 30.40
N PRO A 806 12.91 14.12 31.66
CA PRO A 806 13.11 15.09 32.73
C PRO A 806 14.60 15.45 32.89
N GLY A 807 14.93 16.74 32.87
CA GLY A 807 16.33 17.21 32.86
C GLY A 807 17.05 17.02 31.53
N GLY A 808 16.30 16.81 30.45
CA GLY A 808 16.76 16.88 29.07
C GLY A 808 16.83 18.32 28.56
N ASP A 809 17.56 18.52 27.46
CA ASP A 809 17.83 19.83 26.88
C ASP A 809 16.68 20.32 25.96
N LEU A 810 15.79 19.40 25.57
CA LEU A 810 14.68 19.65 24.65
C LEU A 810 13.45 20.21 25.36
N ALA A 811 12.83 21.20 24.73
CA ALA A 811 11.55 21.76 25.12
C ALA A 811 10.39 20.76 24.94
N LYS A 812 9.38 20.86 25.81
CA LYS A 812 8.09 20.21 25.56
C LYS A 812 7.39 20.91 24.39
N VAL A 813 7.14 20.17 23.32
CA VAL A 813 6.45 20.66 22.12
C VAL A 813 5.09 19.98 21.97
N GLN A 814 4.11 20.71 21.43
CA GLN A 814 2.76 20.17 21.17
C GLN A 814 2.74 19.26 19.93
N ARG A 815 3.68 19.48 19.01
CA ARG A 815 3.78 18.77 17.74
C ARG A 815 5.23 18.65 17.28
N ALA A 816 5.57 17.54 16.65
CA ALA A 816 6.84 17.32 15.99
C ALA A 816 6.64 16.48 14.72
N VAL A 817 7.65 16.46 13.88
CA VAL A 817 7.70 15.68 12.65
C VAL A 817 9.09 15.08 12.49
N CYS A 818 9.12 13.79 12.16
CA CYS A 818 10.31 13.09 11.72
C CYS A 818 10.14 12.77 10.24
N MET A 819 11.00 13.35 9.40
CA MET A 819 11.05 13.03 7.97
C MET A 819 12.10 11.96 7.73
N LEU A 820 11.71 10.91 7.02
CA LEU A 820 12.59 9.90 6.46
C LEU A 820 12.58 10.08 4.95
N SER A 821 13.72 10.39 4.36
CA SER A 821 13.79 10.64 2.93
C SER A 821 14.94 9.88 2.31
N ASN A 822 14.66 9.06 1.29
CA ASN A 822 15.70 8.44 0.49
C ASN A 822 16.09 9.42 -0.63
N THR A 823 17.33 9.87 -0.61
CA THR A 823 17.85 10.89 -1.53
C THR A 823 19.24 10.51 -2.03
N THR A 824 19.51 10.77 -3.31
CA THR A 824 20.82 10.51 -3.91
C THR A 824 21.93 11.39 -3.31
N ALA A 825 21.59 12.47 -2.62
CA ALA A 825 22.56 13.33 -1.94
C ALA A 825 23.37 12.61 -0.85
N ILE A 826 22.89 11.47 -0.34
CA ILE A 826 23.64 10.68 0.64
C ILE A 826 24.94 10.09 0.06
N ALA A 827 25.07 9.99 -1.27
CA ALA A 827 26.31 9.62 -1.94
C ALA A 827 27.50 10.53 -1.55
N GLU A 828 27.26 11.81 -1.23
CA GLU A 828 28.32 12.70 -0.72
C GLU A 828 28.93 12.20 0.60
N ALA A 829 28.16 11.49 1.43
CA ALA A 829 28.65 10.92 2.68
C ALA A 829 29.54 9.69 2.42
N TRP A 830 29.19 8.87 1.43
CA TRP A 830 30.00 7.72 1.00
C TRP A 830 31.32 8.19 0.38
N ALA A 831 31.28 9.16 -0.54
CA ALA A 831 32.47 9.70 -1.20
C ALA A 831 33.51 10.27 -0.22
N ARG A 832 33.05 10.91 0.88
CA ARG A 832 33.95 11.40 1.93
C ARG A 832 34.64 10.26 2.70
N LEU A 833 33.96 9.14 2.87
CA LEU A 833 34.46 7.98 3.57
C LEU A 833 35.46 7.21 2.69
N ASP A 834 35.09 6.99 1.44
CA ASP A 834 35.92 6.38 0.39
C ASP A 834 37.22 7.14 0.19
N HIS A 835 37.15 8.48 0.10
CA HIS A 835 38.37 9.29 -0.02
C HIS A 835 39.34 9.09 1.15
N LYS A 836 38.84 8.98 2.38
CA LYS A 836 39.69 8.73 3.56
C LYS A 836 40.25 7.31 3.55
N PHE A 837 39.45 6.33 3.14
CA PHE A 837 39.87 4.96 2.97
C PHE A 837 41.04 4.87 1.98
N ASP A 838 40.89 5.48 0.81
CA ASP A 838 41.87 5.46 -0.28
C ASP A 838 43.22 6.05 0.15
N LEU A 839 43.19 7.18 0.89
CA LEU A 839 44.40 7.81 1.41
C LEU A 839 45.19 6.90 2.36
N MET A 840 44.50 6.14 3.22
CA MET A 840 45.15 5.23 4.17
C MET A 840 45.59 3.93 3.49
N TYR A 841 44.74 3.36 2.64
CA TYR A 841 44.97 2.07 1.99
C TYR A 841 46.08 2.15 0.92
N ALA A 842 46.22 3.29 0.24
CA ALA A 842 47.33 3.56 -0.67
C ALA A 842 48.72 3.48 0.00
N LYS A 843 48.78 3.66 1.32
CA LYS A 843 50.01 3.49 2.13
C LYS A 843 50.06 2.18 2.89
N ARG A 844 49.04 1.32 2.75
CA ARG A 844 48.85 0.12 3.57
C ARG A 844 48.95 0.42 5.07
N ALA A 845 48.55 1.63 5.48
CA ALA A 845 48.61 2.05 6.87
C ALA A 845 47.61 1.21 7.68
N PHE A 846 48.03 0.70 8.83
CA PHE A 846 47.23 -0.11 9.77
C PHE A 846 46.67 -1.46 9.26
N VAL A 847 46.85 -1.82 7.99
CA VAL A 847 46.33 -3.07 7.39
C VAL A 847 46.80 -4.34 8.12
N HIS A 848 48.05 -4.37 8.61
CA HIS A 848 48.61 -5.51 9.32
C HIS A 848 47.84 -5.90 10.60
N TRP A 849 47.11 -4.98 11.23
CA TRP A 849 46.26 -5.29 12.39
C TRP A 849 45.04 -6.12 12.01
N TYR A 850 44.51 -5.95 10.81
CA TYR A 850 43.35 -6.70 10.31
C TYR A 850 43.80 -8.07 9.82
N VAL A 851 44.86 -8.11 9.01
CA VAL A 851 45.44 -9.37 8.50
C VAL A 851 45.96 -10.26 9.64
N GLY A 852 46.52 -9.66 10.69
CA GLY A 852 46.97 -10.38 11.88
C GLY A 852 45.86 -11.07 12.68
N GLU A 853 44.61 -10.67 12.46
CA GLU A 853 43.41 -11.19 13.13
C GLU A 853 42.62 -12.14 12.21
N GLY A 854 43.24 -12.63 11.13
CA GLY A 854 42.68 -13.69 10.28
C GLY A 854 41.83 -13.21 9.11
N MET A 855 41.77 -11.91 8.85
CA MET A 855 41.12 -11.32 7.67
C MET A 855 42.06 -11.35 6.46
N GLU A 856 41.56 -11.64 5.27
CA GLU A 856 42.40 -11.57 4.06
C GLU A 856 42.60 -10.12 3.59
N GLU A 857 43.78 -9.79 3.07
CA GLU A 857 44.03 -8.43 2.55
C GLU A 857 43.14 -8.11 1.32
N GLY A 858 42.72 -9.14 0.57
CA GLY A 858 41.83 -9.00 -0.58
C GLY A 858 40.49 -8.34 -0.26
N GLU A 859 39.92 -8.65 0.91
CA GLU A 859 38.62 -8.12 1.37
C GLU A 859 38.57 -6.58 1.42
N PHE A 860 39.70 -5.92 1.68
CA PHE A 860 39.76 -4.45 1.62
C PHE A 860 39.49 -3.91 0.21
N SER A 861 39.99 -4.60 -0.81
CA SER A 861 39.84 -4.17 -2.20
C SER A 861 38.42 -4.48 -2.67
N GLU A 862 37.90 -5.66 -2.32
CA GLU A 862 36.52 -6.07 -2.64
C GLU A 862 35.49 -5.13 -2.02
N ALA A 863 35.61 -4.82 -0.72
CA ALA A 863 34.71 -3.89 -0.05
C ALA A 863 34.76 -2.48 -0.64
N ARG A 864 35.93 -2.04 -1.09
CA ARG A 864 36.11 -0.74 -1.74
C ARG A 864 35.51 -0.69 -3.15
N GLU A 865 35.62 -1.77 -3.91
CA GLU A 865 35.01 -1.91 -5.24
C GLU A 865 33.48 -1.95 -5.15
N ASP A 866 32.94 -2.65 -4.14
CA ASP A 866 31.50 -2.70 -3.91
C ASP A 866 30.91 -1.34 -3.52
N LEU A 867 31.61 -0.56 -2.69
CA LEU A 867 31.17 0.81 -2.40
C LEU A 867 31.33 1.76 -3.60
N ALA A 868 32.35 1.56 -4.45
CA ALA A 868 32.44 2.29 -5.71
C ALA A 868 31.24 2.00 -6.62
N ALA A 869 30.79 0.75 -6.67
CA ALA A 869 29.59 0.36 -7.40
C ALA A 869 28.34 1.00 -6.77
N LEU A 870 28.24 1.04 -5.43
CA LEU A 870 27.15 1.73 -4.75
C LEU A 870 27.10 3.24 -5.05
N GLU A 871 28.24 3.92 -5.12
CA GLU A 871 28.31 5.34 -5.53
C GLU A 871 27.78 5.51 -6.96
N LYS A 872 28.18 4.61 -7.86
CA LYS A 872 27.68 4.60 -9.25
C LYS A 872 26.18 4.34 -9.32
N ASP A 873 25.65 3.43 -8.50
CA ASP A 873 24.20 3.17 -8.41
C ASP A 873 23.44 4.47 -8.05
N TYR A 874 23.96 5.28 -7.12
CA TYR A 874 23.36 6.59 -6.78
C TYR A 874 23.47 7.62 -7.91
N GLU A 875 24.57 7.62 -8.66
CA GLU A 875 24.75 8.49 -9.83
C GLU A 875 23.74 8.14 -10.92
N GLU A 876 23.59 6.86 -11.27
CA GLU A 876 22.66 6.38 -12.29
C GLU A 876 21.20 6.69 -11.96
N VAL A 877 20.80 6.58 -10.69
CA VAL A 877 19.46 6.97 -10.23
C VAL A 877 19.25 8.49 -10.25
N GLY A 878 20.33 9.27 -10.21
CA GLY A 878 20.28 10.73 -10.31
C GLY A 878 20.03 11.28 -11.73
N VAL A 879 20.29 10.48 -12.77
CA VAL A 879 20.12 10.87 -14.18
C VAL A 879 18.64 10.81 -14.58
N ASP A 880 18.13 11.86 -15.24
CA ASP A 880 16.75 11.88 -15.75
C ASP A 880 16.60 10.90 -16.92
N SER A 881 15.45 10.25 -17.03
CA SER A 881 15.15 9.30 -18.12
C SER A 881 15.13 9.93 -19.52
N ILE A 882 15.10 11.26 -19.61
CA ILE A 882 15.14 12.00 -20.89
C ILE A 882 16.57 12.10 -21.46
N ASP A 883 17.61 11.97 -20.63
CA ASP A 883 19.00 12.09 -21.11
C ASP A 883 19.51 10.81 -21.81
N ASP A 884 18.85 9.65 -21.61
CA ASP A 884 19.20 8.37 -22.26
C ASP A 884 18.68 8.24 -23.72
N GLU A 885 17.63 8.97 -24.12
CA GLU A 885 17.11 8.91 -25.50
C GLU A 885 17.90 9.78 -26.50
N GLY A 886 18.92 10.52 -26.03
CA GLY A 886 19.63 11.53 -26.83
C GLY A 886 20.95 11.08 -27.48
N GLU A 887 21.53 9.94 -27.11
CA GLU A 887 22.90 9.59 -27.51
C GLU A 887 23.06 8.41 -28.48
N ASP A 888 22.03 7.59 -28.76
CA ASP A 888 22.20 6.35 -29.55
C ASP A 888 21.57 6.32 -30.97
N GLU A 889 20.91 7.37 -31.46
CA GLU A 889 20.42 7.46 -32.86
C GLU A 889 21.31 8.33 -33.77
N GLY A 890 22.64 8.23 -33.60
CA GLY A 890 23.60 9.17 -34.18
C GLY A 890 24.55 8.66 -35.26
N ASP A 891 24.73 7.35 -35.48
CA ASP A 891 25.75 6.85 -36.41
C ASP A 891 25.38 5.50 -37.04
N GLU A 892 24.62 5.51 -38.14
CA GLU A 892 24.80 4.59 -39.26
C GLU A 892 24.04 5.13 -40.51
N TYR A 893 24.80 5.69 -41.46
CA TYR A 893 24.38 5.99 -42.85
C TYR A 893 25.14 5.12 -43.84
#